data_AF-A0A1V0P4Z7-F1
#
_entry.id   AF-A0A1V0P4Z7-F1
#
_cell.length_a   1.000
_cell.length_b   1.000
_cell.length_c   1.000
_cell.angle_alpha   90.00
_cell.angle_beta   90.00
_cell.angle_gamma   90.00
#
_symmetry.space_group_name_H-M   'P 1'
#
loop_
_entity.id
_entity.type
_entity.pdbx_description
1 polymer ?
#
loop_
_entity_poly.entity_id
_entity_poly.type
_entity_poly.pdbx_seq_one_letter_code
_entity_poly.pdbx_strand_id
1 'polypeptide(L)'
;MREMIKPKELKNNQRFTKIRAIFYLGVTTPLFIGFWSLYSRLTSDERFKKEIKPLFQIRSRLILPLLSFGSVIVAGMVTNWLVSFIRYTIGFLTAGGSGSFPTFDWQVVNLANSLDFSLLFRAPILTIPIWVVFGLVFYQLVKKYYAVHRDYNGNEQGDDRLITERELKKTYTKIPNRGKRFAGYGGVPVAHELKPGFDLSKFALKSKMICHFPRVDFENKTKENADEFVNDNDKWHIKKLAKIGKRISQCEQVLRLVKNPSGSYYIDQTTVNTLLTGMTRSGKGETFVNVMVDILSRAQLQASMVIGDPKGELFQMASGTLRKRGYNVQVLNYQNVDFSMSNNPLQLAKAYAQKGYYEKVQTEVDVVAESLYRQAKAEAGGNAKFWEDSSMFLFSALFMAMIWRAKMTKEWETVTVPNMMSLLNQLGSEFVWVDSEGTIYDSQLEDGSLEKKSKITVYFDDLRRTNKLKASPFLTMADNSFRQSNFAGEETKGSIFSSMLQGLKLFANDSIARMTSENNLDITTLGFPRQLSVKLRKSTNLEEDNPYANQIASLSILDKKGKPIINNKKVIVDVAGYLNFAIEPTLPNDFVIQIKLEKFDEKVTINVKKQFKKIKSIEIDRRSLEVLTSTKSGAVKKTKAQTTDGITIDEKDVEIKYSEQPTAVFLVMPPNKKAFGAMVSLFVDQVFNANYDMGLDNDRRLYTRIHFLLDEFGNLPMIPALDTKLSIGAGFGLLFDLVVQNLEQIGTVYGEKVAETILSNCSINEYIKSVSTQTMKKFEELSGEKTVMARKKSVSGEKGDHVSVSYDPVKQPVVTKNQLQKLQSGEAFISIGVKAETKAGQKTSNYPILVTGKFEFPSRYMFLFEEFDQKKTLADIPIKTKHRNLKLSSIAIDWSEQLEQLKTYEQQLAAGNNPNPQVLARKAVA
;
A
#
# COMPACT_ATOMS: atom_id res chain seq x y z
N MET A 1 -19.09 -22.34 45.83
CA MET A 1 -19.02 -21.04 46.53
C MET A 1 -18.23 -20.01 45.71
N ARG A 2 -18.88 -19.34 44.77
CA ARG A 2 -18.40 -18.06 44.20
C ARG A 2 -19.47 -17.04 44.60
N GLU A 3 -19.13 -16.17 45.53
CA GLU A 3 -20.05 -15.15 46.04
C GLU A 3 -20.63 -14.28 44.90
N MET A 4 -21.94 -14.07 44.95
CA MET A 4 -22.64 -13.09 44.13
C MET A 4 -22.25 -11.69 44.59
N ILE A 5 -21.25 -11.09 43.94
CA ILE A 5 -20.82 -9.71 44.21
C ILE A 5 -21.96 -8.75 43.83
N LYS A 6 -22.39 -7.92 44.80
CA LYS A 6 -23.50 -6.98 44.63
C LYS A 6 -23.17 -5.90 43.56
N PRO A 7 -24.13 -5.43 42.74
CA PRO A 7 -23.89 -4.46 41.67
C PRO A 7 -23.24 -3.12 42.11
N LYS A 8 -23.44 -2.70 43.37
CA LYS A 8 -22.79 -1.52 43.96
C LYS A 8 -21.29 -1.73 44.22
N GLU A 9 -20.88 -2.93 44.63
CA GLU A 9 -19.47 -3.27 44.83
C GLU A 9 -18.73 -3.36 43.49
N LEU A 10 -19.35 -3.90 42.44
CA LEU A 10 -18.81 -3.88 41.08
C LEU A 10 -18.54 -2.45 40.56
N LYS A 11 -19.45 -1.50 40.83
CA LYS A 11 -19.28 -0.08 40.46
C LYS A 11 -18.18 0.62 41.28
N ASN A 12 -18.06 0.34 42.58
CA ASN A 12 -16.98 0.89 43.40
C ASN A 12 -15.62 0.33 42.97
N ASN A 13 -15.51 -0.96 42.68
CA ASN A 13 -14.28 -1.58 42.18
C ASN A 13 -13.84 -1.00 40.83
N GLN A 14 -14.79 -0.67 39.94
CA GLN A 14 -14.52 0.04 38.69
C GLN A 14 -14.04 1.50 38.89
N ARG A 15 -14.55 2.20 39.91
CA ARG A 15 -14.07 3.56 40.22
C ARG A 15 -12.65 3.52 40.79
N PHE A 16 -12.37 2.63 41.74
CA PHE A 16 -11.03 2.46 42.31
C PHE A 16 -9.98 2.06 41.26
N THR A 17 -10.32 1.15 40.35
CA THR A 17 -9.42 0.77 39.24
C THR A 17 -9.12 1.93 38.29
N LYS A 18 -10.11 2.78 37.98
CA LYS A 18 -9.89 4.01 37.19
C LYS A 18 -8.99 5.02 37.92
N ILE A 19 -9.20 5.25 39.21
CA ILE A 19 -8.38 6.17 40.01
C ILE A 19 -6.92 5.68 40.05
N ARG A 20 -6.70 4.38 40.28
CA ARG A 20 -5.36 3.78 40.24
C ARG A 20 -4.71 3.93 38.86
N ALA A 21 -5.46 3.74 37.78
CA ALA A 21 -4.96 3.93 36.42
C ALA A 21 -4.58 5.39 36.13
N ILE A 22 -5.37 6.36 36.62
CA ILE A 22 -5.07 7.80 36.51
C ILE A 22 -3.80 8.13 37.28
N PHE A 23 -3.67 7.68 38.54
CA PHE A 23 -2.47 7.91 39.34
C PHE A 23 -1.23 7.31 38.68
N TYR A 24 -1.34 6.08 38.17
CA TYR A 24 -0.24 5.40 37.50
C TYR A 24 0.22 6.16 36.24
N LEU A 25 -0.72 6.55 35.36
CA LEU A 25 -0.40 7.28 34.12
C LEU A 25 -0.05 8.76 34.34
N GLY A 26 -0.60 9.39 35.37
CA GLY A 26 -0.45 10.81 35.65
C GLY A 26 0.74 11.15 36.54
N VAL A 27 1.20 10.22 37.38
CA VAL A 27 2.29 10.46 38.34
C VAL A 27 3.48 9.52 38.09
N THR A 28 3.25 8.21 38.15
CA THR A 28 4.37 7.25 38.06
C THR A 28 5.00 7.21 36.67
N THR A 29 4.20 7.37 35.61
CA THR A 29 4.69 7.31 34.23
C THR A 29 5.52 8.54 33.84
N PRO A 30 5.11 9.79 34.16
CA PRO A 30 5.97 10.97 33.95
C PRO A 30 7.27 10.93 34.74
N LEU A 31 7.24 10.48 36.00
CA LEU A 31 8.46 10.31 36.81
C LEU A 31 9.42 9.29 36.17
N PHE A 32 8.90 8.17 35.68
CA PHE A 32 9.68 7.18 34.94
C PHE A 32 10.31 7.77 33.66
N ILE A 33 9.53 8.53 32.88
CA ILE A 33 10.03 9.20 31.66
C ILE A 33 11.13 10.20 32.02
N GLY A 34 10.94 11.00 33.07
CA GLY A 34 11.93 11.98 33.53
C GLY A 34 13.23 11.31 33.99
N PHE A 35 13.12 10.29 34.84
CA PHE A 35 14.25 9.47 35.29
C PHE A 35 15.00 8.86 34.10
N TRP A 36 14.30 8.20 33.18
CA TRP A 36 14.92 7.56 32.02
C TRP A 36 15.54 8.58 31.06
N SER A 37 14.91 9.74 30.85
CA SER A 37 15.46 10.79 30.01
C SER A 37 16.74 11.39 30.60
N LEU A 38 16.83 11.50 31.92
CA LEU A 38 18.03 11.96 32.61
C LEU A 38 19.12 10.89 32.56
N TYR A 39 18.76 9.65 32.89
CA TYR A 39 19.64 8.49 32.82
C TYR A 39 20.25 8.34 31.43
N SER A 40 19.42 8.31 30.38
CA SER A 40 19.88 8.25 28.98
C SER A 40 20.85 9.38 28.65
N ARG A 41 20.58 10.62 29.06
CA ARG A 41 21.52 11.74 28.79
C ARG A 41 22.87 11.57 29.48
N LEU A 42 22.91 10.91 30.63
CA LEU A 42 24.12 10.68 31.41
C LEU A 42 24.91 9.46 30.93
N THR A 43 24.23 8.45 30.36
CA THR A 43 24.86 7.16 30.02
C THR A 43 24.95 6.86 28.53
N SER A 44 24.19 7.53 27.67
CA SER A 44 24.29 7.33 26.22
C SER A 44 25.33 8.27 25.63
N ASP A 45 26.38 7.70 25.02
CA ASP A 45 27.09 8.38 23.93
C ASP A 45 26.03 8.90 22.95
N GLU A 46 26.06 10.19 22.60
CA GLU A 46 25.12 10.73 21.61
C GLU A 46 25.36 10.02 20.26
N ARG A 47 24.61 8.93 20.00
CA ARG A 47 24.83 7.96 18.90
C ARG A 47 25.04 8.59 17.53
N PHE A 48 24.41 9.76 17.31
CA PHE A 48 24.48 10.54 16.07
C PHE A 48 25.04 11.96 16.24
N LYS A 49 25.46 12.34 17.45
CA LYS A 49 26.20 13.59 17.66
C LYS A 49 27.56 13.23 18.23
N LYS A 50 28.56 13.13 17.36
CA LYS A 50 29.96 12.97 17.79
C LYS A 50 30.50 14.22 18.47
N GLU A 51 29.76 15.33 18.48
CA GLU A 51 30.17 16.58 19.09
C GLU A 51 29.35 16.86 20.34
N ILE A 52 29.95 16.62 21.51
CA ILE A 52 29.45 17.15 22.78
C ILE A 52 29.44 18.67 22.63
N LYS A 53 28.25 19.24 22.54
CA LYS A 53 28.11 20.70 22.52
C LYS A 53 28.63 21.25 23.84
N PRO A 54 29.52 22.25 23.83
CA PRO A 54 29.97 22.85 25.07
C PRO A 54 28.78 23.43 25.85
N LEU A 55 28.83 23.32 27.18
CA LEU A 55 27.81 23.82 28.11
C LEU A 55 27.42 25.29 27.83
N PHE A 56 28.37 26.10 27.36
CA PHE A 56 28.15 27.47 26.89
C PHE A 56 28.44 27.60 25.39
N GLN A 57 27.38 27.68 24.58
CA GLN A 57 27.49 27.87 23.13
C GLN A 57 27.60 29.36 22.79
N ILE A 58 28.80 29.83 22.45
CA ILE A 58 29.05 31.24 22.10
C ILE A 58 28.87 31.41 20.58
N ARG A 59 27.69 31.86 20.13
CA ARG A 59 27.34 31.97 18.70
C ARG A 59 27.82 33.25 18.01
N SER A 60 28.17 34.29 18.77
CA SER A 60 28.50 35.61 18.24
C SER A 60 29.67 36.22 19.00
N ARG A 61 30.56 36.93 18.28
CA ARG A 61 31.65 37.75 18.88
C ARG A 61 31.12 38.78 19.87
N LEU A 62 29.86 39.19 19.74
CA LEU A 62 29.19 40.14 20.63
C LEU A 62 28.95 39.59 22.05
N ILE A 63 29.00 38.27 22.25
CA ILE A 63 28.83 37.64 23.57
C ILE A 63 30.14 37.66 24.38
N LEU A 64 31.30 37.83 23.72
CA LEU A 64 32.60 37.88 24.37
C LEU A 64 32.71 39.01 25.42
N PRO A 65 32.33 40.27 25.15
CA PRO A 65 32.33 41.32 26.18
C PRO A 65 31.37 41.01 27.34
N LEU A 66 30.26 40.30 27.10
CA LEU A 66 29.28 39.91 28.11
C LEU A 66 29.81 38.82 29.04
N LEU A 67 30.55 37.85 28.49
CA LEU A 67 31.27 36.83 29.25
C LEU A 67 32.48 37.41 29.99
N SER A 68 33.21 38.33 29.37
CA SER A 68 34.28 39.09 30.03
C SER A 68 33.73 39.87 31.22
N PHE A 69 32.56 40.51 31.08
CA PHE A 69 31.89 41.19 32.19
C PHE A 69 31.47 40.21 33.30
N GLY A 70 30.87 39.07 32.94
CA GLY A 70 30.58 38.00 33.91
C GLY A 70 31.83 37.47 34.61
N SER A 71 32.95 37.40 33.91
CA SER A 71 34.23 36.96 34.48
C SER A 71 34.81 37.95 35.48
N VAL A 72 34.57 39.25 35.30
CA VAL A 72 34.92 40.32 36.26
C VAL A 72 34.09 40.19 37.55
N ILE A 73 32.81 39.83 37.43
CA ILE A 73 31.93 39.59 38.59
C ILE A 73 32.42 38.37 39.38
N VAL A 74 32.72 37.26 38.69
CA VAL A 74 33.24 36.04 39.34
C VAL A 74 34.61 36.29 39.97
N ALA A 75 35.50 37.01 39.28
CA ALA A 75 36.77 37.44 39.86
C ALA A 75 36.55 38.31 41.11
N GLY A 76 35.50 39.15 41.12
CA GLY A 76 35.10 39.96 42.27
C GLY A 76 34.66 39.11 43.45
N MET A 77 33.81 38.09 43.21
CA MET A 77 33.37 37.14 44.24
C MET A 77 34.53 36.37 44.86
N VAL A 78 35.45 35.87 44.04
CA VAL A 78 36.64 35.13 44.51
C VAL A 78 37.58 36.05 45.27
N THR A 79 37.79 37.28 44.80
CA THR A 79 38.59 38.29 45.50
C THR A 79 37.97 38.62 46.85
N ASN A 80 36.66 38.78 46.92
CA ASN A 80 35.94 39.11 48.13
C ASN A 80 36.07 38.01 49.20
N TRP A 81 35.94 36.75 48.76
CA TRP A 81 36.17 35.58 49.60
C TRP A 81 37.63 35.51 50.10
N LEU A 82 38.61 35.69 49.22
CA LEU A 82 40.03 35.63 49.55
C LEU A 82 40.47 36.76 50.50
N VAL A 83 40.01 38.00 50.26
CA VAL A 83 40.32 39.17 51.10
C VAL A 83 39.72 39.02 52.49
N SER A 84 38.50 38.49 52.59
CA SER A 84 37.85 38.18 53.87
C SER A 84 38.64 37.13 54.65
N PHE A 85 39.10 36.08 53.97
CA PHE A 85 39.96 35.05 54.55
C PHE A 85 41.31 35.61 55.03
N ILE A 86 41.97 36.45 54.22
CA ILE A 86 43.26 37.08 54.56
C ILE A 86 43.11 38.04 55.75
N ARG A 87 42.06 38.88 55.78
CA ARG A 87 41.81 39.79 56.89
C ARG A 87 41.56 39.05 58.20
N TYR A 88 40.78 37.98 58.15
CA TYR A 88 40.48 37.18 59.34
C TYR A 88 41.70 36.41 59.84
N THR A 89 42.52 35.85 58.93
CA THR A 89 43.79 35.20 59.31
C THR A 89 44.83 36.18 59.86
N ILE A 90 44.94 37.40 59.30
CA ILE A 90 45.79 38.45 59.89
C ILE A 90 45.28 38.83 61.28
N GLY A 91 43.96 39.03 61.46
CA GLY A 91 43.36 39.31 62.76
C GLY A 91 43.55 38.19 63.78
N PHE A 92 43.49 36.93 63.34
CA PHE A 92 43.77 35.75 64.15
C PHE A 92 45.24 35.70 64.60
N LEU A 93 46.17 35.97 63.68
CA LEU A 93 47.62 35.96 63.95
C LEU A 93 48.06 37.12 64.85
N THR A 94 47.44 38.30 64.73
CA THR A 94 47.73 39.44 65.59
C THR A 94 47.06 39.34 66.97
N ALA A 95 45.94 38.62 67.09
CA ALA A 95 45.28 38.33 68.37
C ALA A 95 46.01 37.26 69.22
N GLY A 96 46.90 36.47 68.60
CA GLY A 96 47.68 35.42 69.26
C GLY A 96 48.65 35.88 70.36
N GLY A 97 48.79 37.18 70.61
CA GLY A 97 49.54 37.73 71.75
C GLY A 97 48.78 37.72 73.09
N SER A 98 47.49 37.35 73.11
CA SER A 98 46.63 37.47 74.29
C SER A 98 46.04 36.14 74.78
N GLY A 99 46.91 35.22 75.19
CA GLY A 99 46.64 34.15 76.18
C GLY A 99 45.52 33.13 75.93
N SER A 100 44.77 33.23 74.82
CA SER A 100 43.69 32.31 74.45
C SER A 100 43.84 31.97 72.98
N PHE A 101 43.89 30.68 72.64
CA PHE A 101 43.90 30.25 71.25
C PHE A 101 42.57 30.71 70.62
N PRO A 102 42.59 31.61 69.62
CA PRO A 102 41.35 32.01 68.99
C PRO A 102 40.76 30.79 68.27
N THR A 103 39.44 30.67 68.25
CA THR A 103 38.75 29.67 67.42
C THR A 103 38.47 30.29 66.07
N PHE A 104 38.81 29.57 64.99
CA PHE A 104 38.58 30.06 63.63
C PHE A 104 37.08 29.95 63.30
N ASP A 105 36.41 31.09 63.14
CA ASP A 105 35.01 31.13 62.74
C ASP A 105 34.86 30.82 61.25
N TRP A 106 34.43 29.59 60.97
CA TRP A 106 34.17 29.11 59.61
C TRP A 106 33.03 29.85 58.90
N GLN A 107 32.19 30.63 59.61
CA GLN A 107 31.15 31.44 58.96
C GLN A 107 31.73 32.53 58.05
N VAL A 108 32.98 32.95 58.27
CA VAL A 108 33.68 33.93 57.41
C VAL A 108 33.98 33.35 56.02
N VAL A 109 34.11 32.03 55.90
CA VAL A 109 34.37 31.30 54.64
C VAL A 109 33.09 30.99 53.86
N ASN A 110 31.92 31.35 54.40
CA ASN A 110 30.62 31.06 53.81
C ASN A 110 30.47 31.73 52.43
N LEU A 111 30.08 30.95 51.42
CA LEU A 111 29.92 31.39 50.04
C LEU A 111 28.91 32.54 49.89
N ALA A 112 27.94 32.66 50.82
CA ALA A 112 26.97 33.75 50.84
C ALA A 112 27.62 35.14 50.97
N ASN A 113 28.79 35.23 51.63
CA ASN A 113 29.52 36.49 51.81
C ASN A 113 30.28 36.93 50.54
N SER A 114 30.40 36.06 49.53
CA SER A 114 31.08 36.38 48.26
C SER A 114 30.35 37.46 47.44
N LEU A 115 29.07 37.70 47.73
CA LEU A 115 28.22 38.72 47.10
C LEU A 115 28.25 40.10 47.79
N ASP A 116 28.93 40.25 48.93
CA ASP A 116 28.98 41.52 49.68
C ASP A 116 30.13 42.42 49.17
N PHE A 117 29.85 43.27 48.18
CA PHE A 117 30.83 44.18 47.60
C PHE A 117 31.27 45.34 48.52
N SER A 118 30.78 45.43 49.76
CA SER A 118 31.18 46.48 50.71
C SER A 118 32.68 46.44 51.07
N LEU A 119 33.32 45.29 50.90
CA LEU A 119 34.75 45.07 51.12
C LEU A 119 35.66 45.87 50.18
N LEU A 120 35.20 46.18 48.96
CA LEU A 120 35.92 47.07 48.03
C LEU A 120 36.17 48.45 48.63
N PHE A 121 35.22 48.95 49.41
CA PHE A 121 35.32 50.25 50.07
C PHE A 121 36.03 50.19 51.43
N ARG A 122 35.98 49.04 52.12
CA ARG A 122 36.60 48.85 53.45
C ARG A 122 38.10 48.51 53.39
N ALA A 123 38.58 47.97 52.28
CA ALA A 123 39.97 47.50 52.12
C ALA A 123 40.52 47.70 50.69
N PRO A 124 40.48 48.91 50.12
CA PRO A 124 40.76 49.12 48.70
C PRO A 124 42.18 48.72 48.29
N ILE A 125 43.18 48.94 49.16
CA ILE A 125 44.60 48.65 48.90
C ILE A 125 44.85 47.16 48.68
N LEU A 126 44.14 46.28 49.38
CA LEU A 126 44.27 44.83 49.23
C LEU A 126 43.36 44.28 48.13
N THR A 127 42.15 44.82 48.02
CA THR A 127 41.08 44.27 47.19
C THR A 127 41.28 44.60 45.70
N ILE A 128 41.69 45.83 45.37
CA ILE A 128 41.82 46.28 43.98
C ILE A 128 42.91 45.50 43.21
N PRO A 129 44.15 45.32 43.74
CA PRO A 129 45.19 44.59 43.01
C PRO A 129 44.83 43.12 42.77
N ILE A 130 44.27 42.46 43.79
CA ILE A 130 43.85 41.06 43.71
C ILE A 130 42.73 40.90 42.67
N TRP A 131 41.77 41.82 42.65
CA TRP A 131 40.66 41.79 41.69
C TRP A 131 41.14 41.97 40.25
N VAL A 132 42.11 42.88 40.02
CA VAL A 132 42.71 43.08 38.70
C VAL A 132 43.46 41.83 38.23
N VAL A 133 44.25 41.20 39.11
CA VAL A 133 44.98 39.95 38.78
C VAL A 133 44.02 38.82 38.43
N PHE A 134 43.01 38.55 39.26
CA PHE A 134 42.01 37.53 38.96
C PHE A 134 41.21 37.88 37.70
N GLY A 135 40.87 39.15 37.49
CA GLY A 135 40.19 39.62 36.28
C GLY A 135 41.00 39.31 35.01
N LEU A 136 42.32 39.54 35.02
CA LEU A 136 43.21 39.21 33.91
C LEU A 136 43.31 37.70 33.68
N VAL A 137 43.44 36.90 34.74
CA VAL A 137 43.50 35.42 34.66
C VAL A 137 42.19 34.86 34.08
N PHE A 138 41.04 35.30 34.61
CA PHE A 138 39.73 34.87 34.13
C PHE A 138 39.48 35.33 32.69
N TYR A 139 39.89 36.56 32.31
CA TYR A 139 39.80 37.02 30.92
C TYR A 139 40.64 36.15 29.98
N GLN A 140 41.87 35.79 30.36
CA GLN A 140 42.69 34.88 29.57
C GLN A 140 42.06 33.48 29.45
N LEU A 141 41.45 32.96 30.52
CA LEU A 141 40.71 31.70 30.49
C LEU A 141 39.50 31.76 29.57
N VAL A 142 38.68 32.81 29.64
CA VAL A 142 37.52 33.02 28.77
C VAL A 142 37.95 33.19 27.31
N LYS A 143 39.03 33.94 27.05
CA LYS A 143 39.61 34.11 25.71
C LYS A 143 40.13 32.78 25.15
N LYS A 144 40.83 31.99 25.97
CA LYS A 144 41.32 30.65 25.60
C LYS A 144 40.17 29.68 25.36
N TYR A 145 39.16 29.68 26.24
CA TYR A 145 37.94 28.89 26.09
C TYR A 145 37.20 29.24 24.79
N TYR A 146 36.98 30.54 24.55
CA TYR A 146 36.39 31.03 23.30
C TYR A 146 37.22 30.62 22.08
N ALA A 147 38.55 30.81 22.09
CA ALA A 147 39.41 30.41 20.97
C ALA A 147 39.35 28.91 20.67
N VAL A 148 39.27 28.06 21.71
CA VAL A 148 39.18 26.60 21.55
C VAL A 148 37.78 26.18 21.09
N HIS A 149 36.73 26.92 21.48
CA HIS A 149 35.34 26.51 21.32
C HIS A 149 34.50 27.34 20.32
N ARG A 150 35.08 28.37 19.71
CA ARG A 150 34.45 29.28 18.73
C ARG A 150 33.82 28.54 17.55
N ASP A 151 34.46 27.46 17.11
CA ASP A 151 34.16 26.81 15.85
C ASP A 151 33.34 25.50 16.02
N TYR A 152 32.83 25.18 17.22
CA TYR A 152 31.90 24.03 17.47
C TYR A 152 30.51 24.23 16.85
N ASN A 153 30.39 25.09 15.85
CA ASN A 153 29.10 25.48 15.27
C ASN A 153 29.33 26.08 13.86
N GLY A 154 29.17 25.28 12.81
CA GLY A 154 29.04 25.79 11.44
C GLY A 154 30.23 25.57 10.49
N ASN A 155 31.12 24.63 10.80
CA ASN A 155 32.22 24.23 9.92
C ASN A 155 31.80 23.14 8.89
N GLU A 156 30.52 23.10 8.54
CA GLU A 156 30.00 22.29 7.44
C GLU A 156 29.71 23.24 6.28
N GLN A 157 30.39 23.04 5.15
CA GLN A 157 30.10 23.73 3.89
C GLN A 157 29.65 22.67 2.87
N GLY A 158 28.57 22.90 2.13
CA GLY A 158 28.02 21.92 1.20
C GLY A 158 26.52 22.02 1.09
N ASP A 159 25.98 21.52 -0.02
CA ASP A 159 24.60 21.75 -0.42
C ASP A 159 23.61 20.75 0.23
N ASP A 160 24.06 19.52 0.53
CA ASP A 160 23.21 18.46 1.09
C ASP A 160 23.26 18.38 2.61
N ARG A 161 22.07 18.24 3.21
CA ARG A 161 21.86 18.12 4.66
C ARG A 161 20.55 17.39 4.94
N LEU A 162 20.35 16.99 6.20
CA LEU A 162 19.05 16.50 6.66
C LEU A 162 18.02 17.64 6.73
N ILE A 163 16.76 17.32 6.47
CA ILE A 163 15.65 18.27 6.59
C ILE A 163 15.56 18.85 8.00
N THR A 164 15.25 20.14 8.13
CA THR A 164 15.02 20.75 9.43
C THR A 164 13.59 20.50 9.94
N GLU A 165 13.38 20.56 11.26
CA GLU A 165 12.04 20.43 11.86
C GLU A 165 11.05 21.48 11.31
N ARG A 166 11.51 22.70 11.00
CA ARG A 166 10.66 23.76 10.46
C ARG A 166 10.22 23.44 9.03
N GLU A 167 11.13 22.97 8.18
CA GLU A 167 10.85 22.56 6.81
C GLU A 167 9.92 21.34 6.78
N LEU A 168 10.20 20.31 7.59
CA LEU A 168 9.33 19.13 7.73
C LEU A 168 7.88 19.52 8.03
N LYS A 169 7.67 20.42 9.00
CA LYS A 169 6.34 20.91 9.40
C LYS A 169 5.66 21.75 8.33
N LYS A 170 6.42 22.45 7.50
CA LYS A 170 5.92 23.29 6.40
C LYS A 170 5.57 22.44 5.17
N THR A 171 6.31 21.37 4.91
CA THR A 171 6.20 20.55 3.71
C THR A 171 5.14 19.44 3.83
N TYR A 172 5.03 18.76 4.98
CA TYR A 172 4.19 17.56 5.12
C TYR A 172 2.91 17.78 5.93
N THR A 173 1.85 17.05 5.57
CA THR A 173 0.54 17.16 6.22
C THR A 173 0.55 16.48 7.57
N LYS A 174 0.15 17.20 8.61
CA LYS A 174 0.09 16.68 9.99
C LYS A 174 -1.28 16.08 10.26
N ILE A 175 -1.32 14.80 10.60
CA ILE A 175 -2.55 14.06 10.89
C ILE A 175 -2.50 13.43 12.29
N PRO A 176 -3.63 13.23 12.98
CA PRO A 176 -3.66 12.49 14.24
C PRO A 176 -3.19 11.04 14.03
N ASN A 177 -2.44 10.51 15.00
CA ASN A 177 -1.86 9.18 14.88
C ASN A 177 -2.87 8.03 15.02
N ARG A 178 -3.98 8.22 15.74
CA ARG A 178 -5.05 7.21 15.87
C ARG A 178 -6.43 7.81 16.09
N GLY A 179 -7.46 6.99 15.87
CA GLY A 179 -8.85 7.20 16.30
C GLY A 179 -9.65 8.27 15.54
N LYS A 180 -9.03 9.36 15.09
CA LYS A 180 -9.73 10.44 14.37
C LYS A 180 -9.53 10.33 12.85
N ARG A 181 -10.62 10.53 12.10
CA ARG A 181 -10.58 10.80 10.66
C ARG A 181 -9.97 12.19 10.40
N PHE A 182 -9.41 12.37 9.22
CA PHE A 182 -8.77 13.62 8.79
C PHE A 182 -9.12 13.94 7.33
N ALA A 183 -9.04 15.22 6.95
CA ALA A 183 -9.41 15.70 5.63
C ALA A 183 -8.36 15.33 4.57
N GLY A 184 -8.82 15.14 3.33
CA GLY A 184 -7.97 14.78 2.19
C GLY A 184 -7.68 13.27 2.07
N TYR A 185 -6.66 12.93 1.27
CA TYR A 185 -6.21 11.57 1.02
C TYR A 185 -5.32 11.04 2.15
N GLY A 186 -5.26 9.71 2.32
CA GLY A 186 -4.19 9.10 3.08
C GLY A 186 -2.84 9.24 2.36
N GLY A 187 -1.75 8.93 3.05
CA GLY A 187 -0.42 9.14 2.50
C GLY A 187 0.67 8.42 3.29
N VAL A 188 1.87 8.40 2.74
CA VAL A 188 3.03 7.70 3.29
C VAL A 188 3.51 8.40 4.57
N PRO A 189 3.64 7.70 5.71
CA PRO A 189 4.15 8.30 6.93
C PRO A 189 5.65 8.62 6.80
N VAL A 190 6.03 9.88 6.99
CA VAL A 190 7.44 10.33 6.88
C VAL A 190 8.06 10.75 8.22
N ALA A 191 7.25 11.01 9.24
CA ALA A 191 7.71 11.26 10.61
C ALA A 191 6.55 11.16 11.60
N HIS A 192 6.83 10.95 12.89
CA HIS A 192 5.81 10.96 13.94
C HIS A 192 6.20 11.84 15.13
N GLU A 193 5.33 12.75 15.56
CA GLU A 193 5.56 13.63 16.69
C GLU A 193 4.51 13.39 17.79
N LEU A 194 4.96 13.26 19.04
CA LEU A 194 4.08 13.14 20.20
C LEU A 194 3.32 14.45 20.49
N LYS A 195 2.14 14.33 21.12
CA LYS A 195 1.29 15.48 21.43
C LYS A 195 2.00 16.50 22.36
N PRO A 196 1.91 17.82 22.11
CA PRO A 196 2.42 18.83 23.02
C PRO A 196 1.58 18.90 24.31
N GLY A 197 2.15 19.44 25.39
CA GLY A 197 1.47 19.59 26.68
C GLY A 197 1.42 18.33 27.57
N PHE A 198 0.63 18.41 28.63
CA PHE A 198 0.39 17.35 29.61
C PHE A 198 -0.83 16.52 29.19
N ASP A 199 -0.62 15.27 28.77
CA ASP A 199 -1.68 14.37 28.30
C ASP A 199 -1.36 12.92 28.68
N LEU A 200 -2.33 12.22 29.30
CA LEU A 200 -2.17 10.84 29.73
C LEU A 200 -1.91 9.87 28.57
N SER A 201 -2.56 10.06 27.41
CA SER A 201 -2.35 9.25 26.21
C SER A 201 -0.93 9.41 25.65
N LYS A 202 -0.35 10.62 25.77
CA LYS A 202 1.04 10.89 25.39
C LYS A 202 2.01 10.17 26.31
N PHE A 203 1.83 10.30 27.63
CA PHE A 203 2.70 9.63 28.60
C PHE A 203 2.64 8.12 28.45
N ALA A 204 1.46 7.56 28.22
CA ALA A 204 1.28 6.15 27.92
C ALA A 204 2.08 5.73 26.67
N LEU A 205 1.98 6.47 25.57
CA LEU A 205 2.73 6.12 24.36
C LEU A 205 4.25 6.30 24.54
N LYS A 206 4.71 7.43 25.07
CA LYS A 206 6.15 7.68 25.23
C LYS A 206 6.81 6.66 26.16
N SER A 207 6.14 6.29 27.25
CA SER A 207 6.63 5.26 28.16
C SER A 207 6.69 3.88 27.49
N LYS A 208 5.70 3.51 26.66
CA LYS A 208 5.78 2.27 25.87
C LYS A 208 6.94 2.28 24.87
N MET A 209 7.20 3.41 24.21
CA MET A 209 8.36 3.57 23.32
C MET A 209 9.67 3.39 24.09
N ILE A 210 9.78 3.96 25.30
CA ILE A 210 10.97 3.81 26.16
C ILE A 210 11.13 2.38 26.69
N CYS A 211 10.04 1.77 27.15
CA CYS A 211 10.06 0.42 27.74
C CYS A 211 10.28 -0.68 26.70
N HIS A 212 10.18 -0.39 25.40
CA HIS A 212 10.38 -1.38 24.35
C HIS A 212 11.86 -1.58 24.03
N PHE A 213 12.54 -2.31 24.92
CA PHE A 213 13.67 -3.16 24.53
C PHE A 213 13.13 -4.46 23.91
N PRO A 214 13.89 -5.11 23.00
CA PRO A 214 13.36 -6.18 22.14
C PRO A 214 12.67 -7.28 22.94
N ARG A 215 11.56 -7.82 22.38
CA ARG A 215 10.91 -9.04 22.89
C ARG A 215 11.95 -10.16 22.84
N VAL A 216 12.55 -10.48 23.99
CA VAL A 216 13.38 -11.67 24.13
C VAL A 216 12.44 -12.87 24.11
N ASP A 217 12.62 -13.74 23.13
CA ASP A 217 11.86 -14.97 22.97
C ASP A 217 12.40 -16.00 23.97
N PHE A 218 11.72 -16.15 25.10
CA PHE A 218 12.14 -17.03 26.19
C PHE A 218 11.77 -18.50 25.96
N GLU A 219 11.04 -18.82 24.88
CA GLU A 219 10.61 -20.19 24.58
C GLU A 219 11.78 -21.07 24.09
N ASN A 220 12.84 -20.47 23.55
CA ASN A 220 14.04 -21.17 23.05
C ASN A 220 15.20 -21.27 24.05
N LYS A 221 14.97 -21.02 25.35
CA LYS A 221 16.02 -21.16 26.37
C LYS A 221 16.27 -22.64 26.66
N THR A 222 17.34 -23.19 26.10
CA THR A 222 17.87 -24.51 26.44
C THR A 222 18.96 -24.38 27.51
N LYS A 223 19.40 -25.49 28.11
CA LYS A 223 20.52 -25.48 29.06
C LYS A 223 21.84 -25.06 28.40
N GLU A 224 21.97 -25.28 27.10
CA GLU A 224 23.20 -25.08 26.33
C GLU A 224 23.42 -23.62 25.88
N ASN A 225 22.34 -22.83 25.74
CA ASN A 225 22.40 -21.43 25.35
C ASN A 225 22.10 -20.47 26.51
N ALA A 226 21.98 -20.97 27.74
CA ALA A 226 21.58 -20.17 28.91
C ALA A 226 22.56 -19.01 29.20
N ASP A 227 23.84 -19.18 28.91
CA ASP A 227 24.90 -18.20 29.21
C ASP A 227 24.90 -17.01 28.23
N GLU A 228 24.42 -17.19 26.99
CA GLU A 228 24.21 -16.09 26.03
C GLU A 228 23.09 -15.12 26.47
N PHE A 229 22.16 -15.56 27.32
CA PHE A 229 21.05 -14.73 27.80
C PHE A 229 21.37 -13.90 29.05
N VAL A 230 22.49 -14.16 29.75
CA VAL A 230 22.60 -13.87 31.19
C VAL A 230 23.44 -12.64 31.57
N ASN A 231 24.40 -12.12 30.80
CA ASN A 231 25.31 -11.14 31.43
C ASN A 231 24.88 -9.65 31.46
N ASP A 232 24.01 -9.19 30.54
CA ASP A 232 23.49 -7.80 30.58
C ASP A 232 22.03 -7.70 31.05
N ASN A 233 21.24 -8.77 30.93
CA ASN A 233 19.79 -8.70 31.18
C ASN A 233 19.39 -8.77 32.66
N ASP A 234 20.19 -9.42 33.51
CA ASP A 234 19.92 -9.52 34.95
C ASP A 234 20.30 -8.24 35.72
N LYS A 235 21.26 -7.44 35.22
CA LYS A 235 21.60 -6.12 35.78
C LYS A 235 20.49 -5.07 35.62
N TRP A 236 19.57 -5.24 34.66
CA TRP A 236 18.64 -4.17 34.23
C TRP A 236 17.15 -4.42 34.50
N HIS A 237 16.78 -5.51 35.17
CA HIS A 237 15.37 -5.81 35.49
C HIS A 237 14.41 -5.76 34.26
N ILE A 238 14.85 -6.20 33.09
CA ILE A 238 14.11 -6.06 31.81
C ILE A 238 12.73 -6.75 31.86
N LYS A 239 12.59 -7.86 32.59
CA LYS A 239 11.28 -8.49 32.88
C LYS A 239 10.32 -7.58 33.64
N LYS A 240 10.81 -6.68 34.50
CA LYS A 240 9.98 -5.68 35.20
C LYS A 240 9.50 -4.59 34.23
N LEU A 241 10.34 -4.15 33.29
CA LEU A 241 10.00 -3.15 32.26
C LEU A 241 8.91 -3.63 31.29
N ALA A 242 8.98 -4.88 30.81
CA ALA A 242 7.92 -5.47 29.98
C ALA A 242 6.57 -5.56 30.73
N LYS A 243 6.60 -5.92 32.02
CA LYS A 243 5.41 -5.90 32.89
C LYS A 243 4.84 -4.49 33.07
N ILE A 244 5.70 -3.47 33.16
CA ILE A 244 5.29 -2.05 33.20
C ILE A 244 4.56 -1.67 31.91
N GLY A 245 5.11 -1.99 30.73
CA GLY A 245 4.46 -1.75 29.44
C GLY A 245 3.07 -2.38 29.33
N LYS A 246 2.92 -3.65 29.78
CA LYS A 246 1.62 -4.33 29.82
C LYS A 246 0.62 -3.65 30.75
N ARG A 247 1.06 -3.21 31.94
CA ARG A 247 0.24 -2.45 32.88
C ARG A 247 -0.20 -1.11 32.30
N ILE A 248 0.67 -0.40 31.57
CA ILE A 248 0.34 0.86 30.88
C ILE A 248 -0.78 0.63 29.85
N SER A 249 -0.68 -0.42 29.02
CA SER A 249 -1.75 -0.76 28.07
C SER A 249 -3.07 -1.07 28.77
N GLN A 250 -3.05 -1.82 29.88
CA GLN A 250 -4.25 -2.08 30.68
C GLN A 250 -4.86 -0.79 31.25
N CYS A 251 -4.02 0.13 31.74
CA CYS A 251 -4.47 1.43 32.23
C CYS A 251 -5.11 2.27 31.11
N GLU A 252 -4.54 2.28 29.90
CA GLU A 252 -5.15 2.95 28.74
C GLU A 252 -6.54 2.38 28.39
N GLN A 253 -6.70 1.05 28.43
CA GLN A 253 -7.98 0.38 28.18
C GLN A 253 -9.03 0.74 29.24
N VAL A 254 -8.67 0.66 30.52
CA VAL A 254 -9.56 0.99 31.65
C VAL A 254 -10.06 2.44 31.56
N LEU A 255 -9.19 3.36 31.14
CA LEU A 255 -9.52 4.78 30.98
C LEU A 255 -10.10 5.14 29.60
N ARG A 256 -10.21 4.17 28.68
CA ARG A 256 -10.64 4.39 27.27
C ARG A 256 -9.81 5.45 26.53
N LEU A 257 -8.55 5.62 26.93
CA LEU A 257 -7.61 6.59 26.33
C LEU A 257 -7.12 6.15 24.94
N VAL A 258 -7.36 4.89 24.57
CA VAL A 258 -6.95 4.30 23.27
C VAL A 258 -7.62 5.03 22.08
N LYS A 259 -8.83 5.59 22.28
CA LYS A 259 -9.52 6.37 21.24
C LYS A 259 -8.96 7.78 21.04
N ASN A 260 -8.21 8.29 22.02
CA ASN A 260 -7.67 9.64 21.97
C ASN A 260 -6.31 9.65 21.24
N PRO A 261 -6.09 10.60 20.32
CA PRO A 261 -4.78 10.75 19.68
C PRO A 261 -3.67 11.01 20.70
N SER A 262 -2.63 10.18 20.68
CA SER A 262 -1.43 10.32 21.53
C SER A 262 -0.31 11.13 20.86
N GLY A 263 -0.43 11.37 19.56
CA GLY A 263 0.55 12.06 18.73
C GLY A 263 -0.01 12.36 17.34
N SER A 264 0.89 12.63 16.40
CA SER A 264 0.56 12.96 15.02
C SER A 264 1.61 12.44 14.06
N TYR A 265 1.18 11.90 12.92
CA TYR A 265 2.07 11.61 11.80
C TYR A 265 2.17 12.83 10.88
N TYR A 266 3.35 13.01 10.30
CA TYR A 266 3.53 13.77 9.08
C TYR A 266 3.44 12.78 7.93
N ILE A 267 2.57 13.05 6.96
CA ILE A 267 2.37 12.19 5.80
C ILE A 267 2.63 12.94 4.51
N ASP A 268 3.11 12.21 3.50
CA ASP A 268 3.10 12.67 2.11
C ASP A 268 1.89 12.09 1.36
N GLN A 269 1.06 12.98 0.80
CA GLN A 269 -0.19 12.66 0.11
C GLN A 269 -0.03 12.73 -1.43
N THR A 270 1.19 12.98 -1.91
CA THR A 270 1.51 13.01 -3.34
C THR A 270 1.26 11.65 -3.98
N THR A 271 0.98 11.67 -5.28
CA THR A 271 0.78 10.47 -6.07
C THR A 271 2.13 9.98 -6.58
N VAL A 272 2.90 9.37 -5.68
CA VAL A 272 4.22 8.79 -5.96
C VAL A 272 4.29 7.36 -5.44
N ASN A 273 5.20 6.56 -6.03
CA ASN A 273 5.46 5.20 -5.56
C ASN A 273 6.46 5.20 -4.39
N THR A 274 6.32 4.22 -3.52
CA THR A 274 7.12 4.06 -2.30
C THR A 274 7.88 2.74 -2.31
N LEU A 275 9.12 2.78 -1.84
CA LEU A 275 9.93 1.61 -1.55
C LEU A 275 10.33 1.60 -0.08
N LEU A 276 9.91 0.58 0.65
CA LEU A 276 10.33 0.31 2.03
C LEU A 276 11.33 -0.84 2.05
N THR A 277 12.50 -0.60 2.63
CA THR A 277 13.54 -1.62 2.83
C THR A 277 13.76 -1.91 4.30
N GLY A 278 13.53 -3.16 4.69
CA GLY A 278 13.71 -3.62 6.06
C GLY A 278 13.73 -5.13 6.18
N MET A 279 14.79 -5.68 6.78
CA MET A 279 14.90 -7.13 6.98
C MET A 279 13.85 -7.70 7.93
N THR A 280 13.70 -9.02 7.93
CA THR A 280 12.85 -9.73 8.89
C THR A 280 13.23 -9.36 10.33
N ARG A 281 12.22 -9.11 11.18
CA ARG A 281 12.35 -8.59 12.57
C ARG A 281 12.88 -7.15 12.71
N SER A 282 13.03 -6.39 11.62
CA SER A 282 13.37 -4.95 11.68
C SER A 282 12.25 -4.06 12.24
N GLY A 283 11.00 -4.53 12.18
CA GLY A 283 9.81 -3.78 12.57
C GLY A 283 8.99 -3.22 11.41
N LYS A 284 9.38 -3.46 10.14
CA LYS A 284 8.67 -2.96 8.93
C LYS A 284 7.14 -3.07 8.97
N GLY A 285 6.62 -4.24 9.37
CA GLY A 285 5.17 -4.46 9.45
C GLY A 285 4.51 -3.63 10.55
N GLU A 286 5.19 -3.46 11.69
CA GLU A 286 4.66 -2.78 12.87
C GLU A 286 4.80 -1.26 12.79
N THR A 287 5.84 -0.71 12.15
CA THR A 287 6.07 0.73 12.06
C THR A 287 5.52 1.36 10.79
N PHE A 288 5.45 0.59 9.69
CA PHE A 288 5.03 1.11 8.38
C PHE A 288 3.76 0.44 7.85
N VAL A 289 3.79 -0.86 7.50
CA VAL A 289 2.71 -1.52 6.72
C VAL A 289 1.35 -1.38 7.40
N ASN A 290 1.25 -1.75 8.67
CA ASN A 290 0.00 -1.63 9.41
C ASN A 290 -0.42 -0.16 9.64
N VAL A 291 0.55 0.73 9.81
CA VAL A 291 0.31 2.17 9.99
C VAL A 291 -0.22 2.78 8.69
N MET A 292 0.30 2.36 7.53
CA MET A 292 -0.20 2.75 6.22
C MET A 292 -1.67 2.35 6.04
N VAL A 293 -2.01 1.08 6.31
CA VAL A 293 -3.42 0.60 6.24
C VAL A 293 -4.33 1.42 7.16
N ASP A 294 -3.86 1.78 8.36
CA ASP A 294 -4.60 2.65 9.27
C ASP A 294 -4.80 4.06 8.70
N ILE A 295 -3.74 4.70 8.20
CA ILE A 295 -3.77 6.05 7.64
C ILE A 295 -4.69 6.12 6.42
N LEU A 296 -4.53 5.21 5.46
CA LEU A 296 -5.35 5.15 4.23
C LEU A 296 -6.83 4.98 4.57
N SER A 297 -7.15 4.14 5.56
CA SER A 297 -8.54 3.87 5.93
C SER A 297 -9.21 4.93 6.81
N ARG A 298 -8.44 5.82 7.46
CA ARG A 298 -8.97 6.97 8.25
C ARG A 298 -9.15 8.25 7.44
N ALA A 299 -8.55 8.34 6.26
CA ALA A 299 -8.69 9.49 5.38
C ALA A 299 -10.17 9.77 5.06
N GLN A 300 -10.50 11.04 4.80
CA GLN A 300 -11.82 11.41 4.29
C GLN A 300 -12.01 10.88 2.87
N LEU A 301 -10.98 11.03 2.03
CA LEU A 301 -10.90 10.43 0.71
C LEU A 301 -10.16 9.09 0.84
N GLN A 302 -10.93 8.06 1.16
CA GLN A 302 -10.43 6.70 1.37
C GLN A 302 -9.96 6.11 0.04
N ALA A 303 -8.77 5.52 0.03
CA ALA A 303 -8.26 4.78 -1.12
C ALA A 303 -8.68 3.30 -1.05
N SER A 304 -8.86 2.68 -2.21
CA SER A 304 -8.91 1.23 -2.36
C SER A 304 -7.50 0.66 -2.15
N MET A 305 -7.41 -0.57 -1.66
CA MET A 305 -6.13 -1.21 -1.33
C MET A 305 -6.06 -2.62 -1.88
N VAL A 306 -4.94 -2.96 -2.51
CA VAL A 306 -4.56 -4.33 -2.87
C VAL A 306 -3.33 -4.66 -2.02
N ILE A 307 -3.51 -5.53 -1.03
CA ILE A 307 -2.53 -5.76 0.04
C ILE A 307 -1.91 -7.14 -0.14
N GLY A 308 -0.60 -7.19 -0.40
CA GLY A 308 0.18 -8.43 -0.31
C GLY A 308 0.27 -8.86 1.15
N ASP A 309 -0.24 -10.04 1.48
CA ASP A 309 -0.21 -10.60 2.84
C ASP A 309 0.13 -12.09 2.81
N PRO A 310 1.40 -12.46 2.52
CA PRO A 310 1.78 -13.86 2.36
C PRO A 310 1.46 -14.73 3.58
N LYS A 311 1.36 -14.16 4.79
CA LYS A 311 1.08 -14.90 6.03
C LYS A 311 -0.38 -14.87 6.45
N GLY A 312 -1.21 -14.01 5.86
CA GLY A 312 -2.60 -13.80 6.27
C GLY A 312 -2.77 -13.03 7.58
N GLU A 313 -1.67 -12.57 8.20
CA GLU A 313 -1.68 -11.88 9.50
C GLU A 313 -2.31 -10.49 9.37
N LEU A 314 -2.02 -9.75 8.29
CA LEU A 314 -2.56 -8.41 8.07
C LEU A 314 -4.08 -8.48 7.88
N PHE A 315 -4.57 -9.46 7.12
CA PHE A 315 -6.00 -9.70 6.93
C PHE A 315 -6.69 -10.01 8.26
N GLN A 316 -6.11 -10.92 9.06
CA GLN A 316 -6.66 -11.30 10.36
C GLN A 316 -6.79 -10.09 11.31
N MET A 317 -5.76 -9.25 11.32
CA MET A 317 -5.70 -8.06 12.18
C MET A 317 -6.61 -6.91 11.70
N ALA A 318 -6.59 -6.58 10.40
CA ALA A 318 -7.16 -5.36 9.87
C ALA A 318 -8.62 -5.48 9.40
N SER A 319 -9.04 -6.68 8.96
CA SER A 319 -10.33 -6.89 8.29
C SER A 319 -11.54 -6.34 9.08
N GLY A 320 -11.60 -6.62 10.37
CA GLY A 320 -12.69 -6.15 11.23
C GLY A 320 -12.76 -4.63 11.36
N THR A 321 -11.61 -3.96 11.34
CA THR A 321 -11.54 -2.49 11.44
C THR A 321 -11.83 -1.83 10.11
N LEU A 322 -11.33 -2.38 9.00
CA LEU A 322 -11.67 -1.90 7.66
C LEU A 322 -13.18 -2.01 7.39
N ARG A 323 -13.81 -3.13 7.74
CA ARG A 323 -15.28 -3.29 7.64
C ARG A 323 -16.03 -2.25 8.48
N LYS A 324 -15.60 -2.00 9.72
CA LYS A 324 -16.18 -0.93 10.58
C LYS A 324 -16.01 0.46 9.97
N ARG A 325 -14.94 0.69 9.20
CA ARG A 325 -14.64 1.95 8.51
C ARG A 325 -15.33 2.07 7.14
N GLY A 326 -16.15 1.10 6.74
CA GLY A 326 -16.97 1.13 5.54
C GLY A 326 -16.36 0.48 4.30
N TYR A 327 -15.26 -0.27 4.43
CA TYR A 327 -14.65 -0.97 3.31
C TYR A 327 -15.38 -2.25 2.94
N ASN A 328 -15.44 -2.52 1.63
CA ASN A 328 -15.66 -3.86 1.11
C ASN A 328 -14.36 -4.67 1.24
N VAL A 329 -14.27 -5.54 2.23
CA VAL A 329 -13.05 -6.31 2.51
C VAL A 329 -13.15 -7.71 1.90
N GLN A 330 -12.26 -8.00 0.96
CA GLN A 330 -12.12 -9.28 0.26
C GLN A 330 -10.76 -9.91 0.57
N VAL A 331 -10.68 -11.23 0.47
CA VAL A 331 -9.42 -11.98 0.66
C VAL A 331 -9.32 -13.04 -0.43
N LEU A 332 -8.21 -13.03 -1.16
CA LEU A 332 -7.83 -14.08 -2.08
C LEU A 332 -6.84 -14.98 -1.37
N ASN A 333 -7.31 -16.12 -0.88
CA ASN A 333 -6.58 -17.00 0.02
C ASN A 333 -6.25 -18.34 -0.64
N TYR A 334 -5.01 -18.46 -1.12
CA TYR A 334 -4.49 -19.72 -1.68
C TYR A 334 -3.98 -20.70 -0.62
N GLN A 335 -3.87 -20.29 0.66
CA GLN A 335 -3.55 -21.20 1.76
C GLN A 335 -4.79 -21.98 2.20
N ASN A 336 -5.95 -21.30 2.29
CA ASN A 336 -7.23 -21.91 2.62
C ASN A 336 -8.31 -21.43 1.63
N VAL A 337 -8.48 -22.22 0.56
CA VAL A 337 -9.29 -21.88 -0.61
C VAL A 337 -10.78 -21.81 -0.28
N ASP A 338 -11.28 -22.63 0.63
CA ASP A 338 -12.69 -22.59 1.07
C ASP A 338 -13.06 -21.29 1.80
N PHE A 339 -12.04 -20.60 2.33
CA PHE A 339 -12.13 -19.29 3.00
C PHE A 339 -11.44 -18.21 2.15
N SER A 340 -11.70 -18.25 0.85
CA SER A 340 -11.26 -17.25 -0.13
C SER A 340 -12.47 -16.63 -0.85
N MET A 341 -12.26 -15.47 -1.48
CA MET A 341 -13.10 -14.99 -2.58
C MET A 341 -12.86 -15.86 -3.83
N SER A 342 -13.87 -15.98 -4.69
CA SER A 342 -13.73 -16.58 -6.02
C SER A 342 -13.18 -15.54 -7.00
N ASN A 343 -12.24 -15.96 -7.85
CA ASN A 343 -11.63 -15.10 -8.86
C ASN A 343 -11.39 -15.90 -10.14
N ASN A 344 -12.24 -15.67 -11.14
CA ASN A 344 -12.07 -16.25 -12.46
C ASN A 344 -11.14 -15.35 -13.28
N PRO A 345 -9.94 -15.82 -13.68
CA PRO A 345 -8.98 -15.01 -14.44
C PRO A 345 -9.54 -14.51 -15.78
N LEU A 346 -10.57 -15.16 -16.33
CA LEU A 346 -11.20 -14.80 -17.60
C LEU A 346 -12.45 -13.95 -17.43
N GLN A 347 -12.73 -13.45 -16.23
CA GLN A 347 -13.93 -12.67 -15.97
C GLN A 347 -14.00 -11.39 -16.84
N LEU A 348 -12.86 -10.73 -17.08
CA LEU A 348 -12.79 -9.56 -17.97
C LEU A 348 -13.14 -9.94 -19.41
N ALA A 349 -12.51 -11.00 -19.94
CA ALA A 349 -12.83 -11.55 -21.26
C ALA A 349 -14.32 -11.89 -21.39
N LYS A 350 -14.93 -12.52 -20.37
CA LYS A 350 -16.38 -12.80 -20.34
C LYS A 350 -17.22 -11.53 -20.39
N ALA A 351 -16.87 -10.52 -19.59
CA ALA A 351 -17.60 -9.25 -19.57
C ALA A 351 -17.52 -8.51 -20.93
N TYR A 352 -16.35 -8.52 -21.56
CA TYR A 352 -16.18 -7.95 -22.90
C TYR A 352 -16.91 -8.76 -23.99
N ALA A 353 -16.89 -10.10 -23.89
CA ALA A 353 -17.58 -10.97 -24.84
C ALA A 353 -19.10 -10.80 -24.79
N GLN A 354 -19.67 -10.62 -23.60
CA GLN A 354 -21.09 -10.31 -23.40
C GLN A 354 -21.48 -8.99 -24.07
N LYS A 355 -20.57 -8.02 -24.07
CA LYS A 355 -20.76 -6.72 -24.74
C LYS A 355 -20.42 -6.74 -26.23
N GLY A 356 -19.72 -7.78 -26.71
CA GLY A 356 -19.36 -7.94 -28.12
C GLY A 356 -18.06 -7.25 -28.52
N TYR A 357 -17.15 -6.96 -27.58
CA TYR A 357 -15.83 -6.38 -27.89
C TYR A 357 -14.81 -7.47 -28.23
N TYR A 358 -14.84 -7.97 -29.47
CA TYR A 358 -14.05 -9.13 -29.90
C TYR A 358 -12.53 -8.96 -29.68
N GLU A 359 -11.96 -7.81 -30.08
CA GLU A 359 -10.51 -7.56 -29.92
C GLU A 359 -10.09 -7.50 -28.46
N LYS A 360 -10.87 -6.80 -27.60
CA LYS A 360 -10.61 -6.75 -26.16
C LYS A 360 -10.68 -8.14 -25.51
N VAL A 361 -11.57 -9.01 -25.98
CA VAL A 361 -11.62 -10.41 -25.51
C VAL A 361 -10.30 -11.12 -25.81
N GLN A 362 -9.74 -10.92 -27.00
CA GLN A 362 -8.46 -11.53 -27.38
C GLN A 362 -7.33 -11.04 -26.49
N THR A 363 -7.20 -9.73 -26.32
CA THR A 363 -6.19 -9.16 -25.44
C THR A 363 -6.26 -9.72 -24.02
N GLU A 364 -7.46 -9.80 -23.43
CA GLU A 364 -7.62 -10.34 -22.06
C GLU A 364 -7.30 -11.84 -21.96
N VAL A 365 -7.64 -12.63 -22.98
CA VAL A 365 -7.29 -14.06 -23.01
C VAL A 365 -5.78 -14.24 -23.15
N ASP A 366 -5.14 -13.44 -24.00
CA ASP A 366 -3.69 -13.46 -24.21
C ASP A 366 -2.92 -13.04 -22.95
N VAL A 367 -3.40 -12.06 -22.19
CA VAL A 367 -2.84 -11.65 -20.90
C VAL A 367 -2.84 -12.82 -19.90
N VAL A 368 -3.94 -13.56 -19.83
CA VAL A 368 -4.03 -14.74 -18.95
C VAL A 368 -3.08 -15.84 -19.44
N ALA A 369 -3.02 -16.08 -20.75
CA ALA A 369 -2.10 -17.06 -21.34
C ALA A 369 -0.64 -16.72 -21.04
N GLU A 370 -0.24 -15.45 -21.26
CA GLU A 370 1.11 -14.97 -21.00
C GLU A 370 1.50 -15.17 -19.53
N SER A 371 0.60 -14.85 -18.60
CA SER A 371 0.88 -15.04 -17.18
C SER A 371 1.02 -16.51 -16.76
N LEU A 372 0.44 -17.46 -17.49
CA LEU A 372 0.52 -18.88 -17.17
C LEU A 372 1.74 -19.56 -17.80
N TYR A 373 2.13 -19.15 -19.02
CA TYR A 373 3.13 -19.86 -19.80
C TYR A 373 4.48 -19.14 -19.89
N ARG A 374 4.51 -17.81 -19.86
CA ARG A 374 5.76 -17.06 -20.06
C ARG A 374 6.63 -17.11 -18.80
N GLN A 375 7.89 -17.54 -18.96
CA GLN A 375 8.82 -17.63 -17.84
C GLN A 375 9.61 -16.32 -17.63
N ALA A 376 9.80 -15.94 -16.37
CA ALA A 376 10.42 -14.68 -15.97
C ALA A 376 11.93 -14.54 -16.31
N LYS A 377 12.60 -15.60 -16.77
CA LYS A 377 14.03 -15.55 -17.10
C LYS A 377 14.24 -15.24 -18.57
N ALA A 378 14.61 -13.99 -18.85
CA ALA A 378 15.16 -13.55 -20.12
C ALA A 378 16.53 -14.22 -20.36
N GLU A 379 16.48 -15.41 -20.98
CA GLU A 379 17.55 -16.07 -21.77
C GLU A 379 17.13 -17.53 -22.11
N ALA A 380 15.82 -17.77 -22.28
CA ALA A 380 15.37 -19.07 -22.77
C ALA A 380 15.74 -19.16 -24.27
N GLY A 381 16.60 -20.13 -24.63
CA GLY A 381 17.00 -20.35 -26.03
C GLY A 381 15.79 -20.51 -26.97
N GLY A 382 15.98 -20.30 -28.27
CA GLY A 382 14.88 -20.21 -29.26
C GLY A 382 13.81 -21.31 -29.20
N ASN A 383 14.19 -22.53 -28.81
CA ASN A 383 13.26 -23.65 -28.64
C ASN A 383 12.25 -23.43 -27.50
N ALA A 384 12.64 -22.85 -26.37
CA ALA A 384 11.74 -22.62 -25.24
C ALA A 384 10.66 -21.58 -25.58
N LYS A 385 11.06 -20.49 -26.25
CA LYS A 385 10.12 -19.47 -26.73
C LYS A 385 9.09 -20.06 -27.70
N PHE A 386 9.51 -20.95 -28.59
CA PHE A 386 8.58 -21.64 -29.50
C PHE A 386 7.50 -22.44 -28.74
N TRP A 387 7.87 -23.21 -27.71
CA TRP A 387 6.91 -23.97 -26.92
C TRP A 387 5.97 -23.08 -26.10
N GLU A 388 6.49 -21.99 -25.53
CA GLU A 388 5.69 -20.99 -24.79
C GLU A 388 4.67 -20.31 -25.71
N ASP A 389 5.11 -19.74 -26.83
CA ASP A 389 4.26 -19.03 -27.78
C ASP A 389 3.20 -20.00 -28.36
N SER A 390 3.59 -21.24 -28.71
CA SER A 390 2.64 -22.25 -29.21
C SER A 390 1.58 -22.62 -28.18
N SER A 391 1.96 -22.75 -26.90
CA SER A 391 1.02 -23.05 -25.81
C SER A 391 0.06 -21.88 -25.57
N MET A 392 0.54 -20.65 -25.65
CA MET A 392 -0.27 -19.44 -25.55
C MET A 392 -1.28 -19.34 -26.69
N PHE A 393 -0.87 -19.53 -27.94
CA PHE A 393 -1.77 -19.49 -29.08
C PHE A 393 -2.86 -20.58 -29.01
N LEU A 394 -2.51 -21.78 -28.57
CA LEU A 394 -3.48 -22.86 -28.38
C LEU A 394 -4.48 -22.53 -27.26
N PHE A 395 -3.99 -21.97 -26.14
CA PHE A 395 -4.84 -21.48 -25.06
C PHE A 395 -5.85 -20.44 -25.56
N SER A 396 -5.39 -19.46 -26.33
CA SER A 396 -6.26 -18.43 -26.90
C SER A 396 -7.27 -19.00 -27.89
N ALA A 397 -6.85 -19.93 -28.75
CA ALA A 397 -7.74 -20.61 -29.69
C ALA A 397 -8.90 -21.35 -28.99
N LEU A 398 -8.56 -22.13 -27.96
CA LEU A 398 -9.54 -22.91 -27.21
C LEU A 398 -10.49 -22.03 -26.41
N PHE A 399 -10.01 -20.96 -25.76
CA PHE A 399 -10.90 -20.05 -25.05
C PHE A 399 -11.81 -19.28 -25.98
N MET A 400 -11.34 -18.88 -27.16
CA MET A 400 -12.19 -18.24 -28.17
C MET A 400 -13.32 -19.17 -28.63
N ALA A 401 -13.02 -20.45 -28.88
CA ALA A 401 -14.02 -21.46 -29.20
C ALA A 401 -15.03 -21.66 -28.05
N MET A 402 -14.55 -21.73 -26.80
CA MET A 402 -15.41 -21.84 -25.61
C MET A 402 -16.32 -20.62 -25.42
N ILE A 403 -15.81 -19.40 -25.65
CA ILE A 403 -16.57 -18.15 -25.57
C ILE A 403 -17.63 -18.09 -26.66
N TRP A 404 -17.30 -18.51 -27.89
CA TRP A 404 -18.28 -18.63 -28.97
C TRP A 404 -19.43 -19.56 -28.59
N ARG A 405 -19.12 -20.77 -28.10
CA ARG A 405 -20.12 -21.72 -27.61
C ARG A 405 -20.99 -21.10 -26.52
N ALA A 406 -20.38 -20.54 -25.48
CA ALA A 406 -21.09 -19.93 -24.36
C ALA A 406 -22.00 -18.76 -24.79
N LYS A 407 -21.59 -17.98 -25.81
CA LYS A 407 -22.43 -16.92 -26.38
C LYS A 407 -23.64 -17.49 -27.12
N MET A 408 -23.47 -18.59 -27.87
CA MET A 408 -24.54 -19.25 -28.61
C MET A 408 -25.56 -19.92 -27.67
N THR A 409 -25.09 -20.61 -26.64
CA THR A 409 -25.94 -21.35 -25.69
C THR A 409 -26.47 -20.49 -24.53
N LYS A 410 -25.87 -19.32 -24.29
CA LYS A 410 -26.07 -18.44 -23.13
C LYS A 410 -25.55 -19.01 -21.79
N GLU A 411 -24.71 -20.05 -21.83
CA GLU A 411 -24.10 -20.70 -20.67
C GLU A 411 -22.75 -20.06 -20.31
N TRP A 412 -22.75 -18.80 -19.86
CA TRP A 412 -21.51 -18.09 -19.54
C TRP A 412 -20.73 -18.69 -18.37
N GLU A 413 -21.38 -19.44 -17.48
CA GLU A 413 -20.76 -20.13 -16.36
C GLU A 413 -19.79 -21.23 -16.79
N THR A 414 -19.86 -21.71 -18.03
CA THR A 414 -18.96 -22.78 -18.52
C THR A 414 -17.63 -22.26 -19.03
N VAL A 415 -17.45 -20.93 -19.17
CA VAL A 415 -16.17 -20.31 -19.56
C VAL A 415 -15.25 -20.30 -18.33
N THR A 416 -14.53 -21.40 -18.15
CA THR A 416 -13.66 -21.66 -16.99
C THR A 416 -12.42 -22.46 -17.40
N VAL A 417 -11.33 -22.30 -16.65
CA VAL A 417 -10.09 -23.06 -16.86
C VAL A 417 -10.27 -24.58 -16.69
N PRO A 418 -11.07 -25.09 -15.71
CA PRO A 418 -11.34 -26.51 -15.61
C PRO A 418 -12.01 -27.11 -16.87
N ASN A 419 -12.96 -26.39 -17.49
CA ASN A 419 -13.60 -26.88 -18.70
C ASN A 419 -12.64 -26.91 -19.90
N MET A 420 -11.73 -25.94 -20.00
CA MET A 420 -10.64 -26.00 -20.97
C MET A 420 -9.73 -27.20 -20.74
N MET A 421 -9.37 -27.46 -19.48
CA MET A 421 -8.53 -28.60 -19.14
C MET A 421 -9.22 -29.93 -19.50
N SER A 422 -10.54 -30.03 -19.27
CA SER A 422 -11.35 -31.17 -19.70
C SER A 422 -11.35 -31.32 -21.22
N LEU A 423 -11.47 -30.22 -21.97
CA LEU A 423 -11.39 -30.22 -23.44
C LEU A 423 -10.07 -30.80 -23.90
N LEU A 424 -8.97 -30.30 -23.36
CA LEU A 424 -7.63 -30.71 -23.75
C LEU A 424 -7.34 -32.17 -23.38
N ASN A 425 -7.85 -32.65 -22.24
CA ASN A 425 -7.71 -34.05 -21.85
C ASN A 425 -8.53 -35.01 -22.73
N GLN A 426 -9.76 -34.64 -23.12
CA GLN A 426 -10.63 -35.49 -23.92
C GLN A 426 -10.27 -35.48 -25.41
N LEU A 427 -9.88 -34.32 -25.94
CA LEU A 427 -9.64 -34.15 -27.39
C LEU A 427 -8.15 -34.08 -27.77
N GLY A 428 -7.26 -33.72 -26.84
CA GLY A 428 -5.86 -33.45 -27.16
C GLY A 428 -5.00 -34.70 -27.36
N SER A 429 -5.18 -35.75 -26.56
CA SER A 429 -4.33 -36.95 -26.59
C SER A 429 -4.81 -38.06 -27.54
N GLU A 430 -6.01 -37.94 -28.09
CA GLU A 430 -6.62 -38.97 -28.92
C GLU A 430 -6.43 -38.66 -30.40
N PHE A 431 -6.02 -39.68 -31.16
CA PHE A 431 -5.88 -39.62 -32.62
C PHE A 431 -6.98 -40.45 -33.26
N VAL A 432 -7.53 -39.93 -34.34
CA VAL A 432 -8.58 -40.56 -35.15
C VAL A 432 -8.19 -40.56 -36.61
N TRP A 433 -8.71 -41.53 -37.37
CA TRP A 433 -8.56 -41.57 -38.81
C TRP A 433 -9.74 -40.83 -39.44
N VAL A 434 -9.47 -39.93 -40.37
CA VAL A 434 -10.48 -39.03 -40.92
C VAL A 434 -10.43 -39.06 -42.45
N ASP A 435 -11.60 -39.12 -43.08
CA ASP A 435 -11.74 -39.01 -44.53
C ASP A 435 -11.71 -37.55 -45.00
N SER A 436 -11.80 -37.33 -46.32
CA SER A 436 -11.85 -35.99 -46.93
C SER A 436 -13.08 -35.17 -46.52
N GLU A 437 -14.13 -35.80 -46.00
CA GLU A 437 -15.39 -35.18 -45.57
C GLU A 437 -15.43 -34.88 -44.05
N GLY A 438 -14.46 -35.38 -43.28
CA GLY A 438 -14.38 -35.16 -41.83
C GLY A 438 -15.04 -36.26 -40.98
N THR A 439 -15.41 -37.39 -41.57
CA THR A 439 -15.98 -38.55 -40.87
C THR A 439 -14.88 -39.29 -40.12
N ILE A 440 -15.16 -39.67 -38.87
CA ILE A 440 -14.20 -40.31 -37.97
C ILE A 440 -14.31 -41.83 -38.11
N TYR A 441 -13.17 -42.50 -38.28
CA TYR A 441 -13.03 -43.96 -38.30
C TYR A 441 -12.06 -44.42 -37.20
N ASP A 442 -12.35 -45.58 -36.62
CA ASP A 442 -11.54 -46.16 -35.53
C ASP A 442 -10.23 -46.79 -36.04
N SER A 443 -10.19 -47.23 -37.30
CA SER A 443 -9.03 -47.87 -37.93
C SER A 443 -8.82 -47.37 -39.35
N GLN A 444 -7.58 -47.44 -39.83
CA GLN A 444 -7.24 -47.12 -41.22
C GLN A 444 -7.97 -48.07 -42.17
N LEU A 445 -8.58 -47.52 -43.23
CA LEU A 445 -9.16 -48.31 -44.31
C LEU A 445 -8.05 -48.96 -45.16
N GLU A 446 -8.34 -50.13 -45.74
CA GLU A 446 -7.38 -50.91 -46.53
C GLU A 446 -6.83 -50.17 -47.76
N ASP A 447 -7.53 -49.12 -48.21
CA ASP A 447 -7.17 -48.26 -49.34
C ASP A 447 -6.15 -47.15 -49.00
N GLY A 448 -5.85 -46.95 -47.70
CA GLY A 448 -4.94 -45.92 -47.23
C GLY A 448 -5.44 -44.48 -47.41
N SER A 449 -6.72 -44.26 -47.69
CA SER A 449 -7.28 -42.94 -48.03
C SER A 449 -7.51 -42.01 -46.83
N LEU A 450 -7.35 -42.53 -45.60
CA LEU A 450 -7.62 -41.79 -44.36
C LEU A 450 -6.37 -41.09 -43.80
N GLU A 451 -6.53 -39.83 -43.40
CA GLU A 451 -5.49 -39.07 -42.71
C GLU A 451 -5.59 -39.27 -41.20
N LYS A 452 -4.46 -39.52 -40.53
CA LYS A 452 -4.39 -39.55 -39.07
C LYS A 452 -4.33 -38.12 -38.52
N LYS A 453 -5.34 -37.72 -37.74
CA LYS A 453 -5.42 -36.40 -37.10
C LYS A 453 -5.73 -36.51 -35.62
N SER A 454 -5.21 -35.60 -34.80
CA SER A 454 -5.68 -35.45 -33.43
C SER A 454 -7.16 -35.01 -33.39
N LYS A 455 -7.96 -35.51 -32.43
CA LYS A 455 -9.38 -35.13 -32.27
C LYS A 455 -9.57 -33.62 -32.11
N ILE A 456 -8.63 -32.92 -31.48
CA ILE A 456 -8.67 -31.45 -31.35
C ILE A 456 -8.51 -30.75 -32.70
N THR A 457 -7.70 -31.30 -33.61
CA THR A 457 -7.57 -30.79 -34.98
C THR A 457 -8.89 -30.96 -35.73
N VAL A 458 -9.53 -32.12 -35.58
CA VAL A 458 -10.88 -32.37 -36.15
C VAL A 458 -11.90 -31.38 -35.61
N TYR A 459 -11.89 -31.12 -34.29
CA TYR A 459 -12.77 -30.13 -33.67
C TYR A 459 -12.59 -28.73 -34.29
N PHE A 460 -11.36 -28.27 -34.50
CA PHE A 460 -11.12 -26.97 -35.16
C PHE A 460 -11.46 -26.99 -36.66
N ASP A 461 -11.33 -28.12 -37.35
CA ASP A 461 -11.77 -28.27 -38.73
C ASP A 461 -13.30 -28.21 -38.84
N ASP A 462 -14.05 -28.80 -37.90
CA ASP A 462 -15.52 -28.69 -37.78
C ASP A 462 -15.94 -27.25 -37.46
N LEU A 463 -15.24 -26.57 -36.53
CA LEU A 463 -15.49 -25.15 -36.23
C LEU A 463 -15.23 -24.26 -37.44
N ARG A 464 -14.20 -24.56 -38.25
CA ARG A 464 -13.88 -23.83 -39.47
C ARG A 464 -14.98 -24.00 -40.52
N ARG A 465 -15.51 -25.22 -40.69
CA ARG A 465 -16.66 -25.48 -41.58
C ARG A 465 -17.90 -24.75 -41.09
N THR A 466 -18.18 -24.81 -39.80
CA THR A 466 -19.26 -24.04 -39.16
C THR A 466 -19.11 -22.53 -39.41
N ASN A 467 -17.89 -21.99 -39.32
CA ASN A 467 -17.63 -20.56 -39.57
C ASN A 467 -17.86 -20.17 -41.04
N LYS A 468 -17.63 -21.07 -42.00
CA LYS A 468 -17.95 -20.84 -43.42
C LYS A 468 -19.46 -20.77 -43.65
N LEU A 469 -20.23 -21.60 -42.94
CA LEU A 469 -21.70 -21.63 -43.02
C LEU A 469 -22.34 -20.45 -42.28
N LYS A 470 -21.83 -20.13 -41.09
CA LYS A 470 -22.29 -19.03 -40.24
C LYS A 470 -21.11 -18.28 -39.64
N ALA A 471 -20.76 -17.17 -40.28
CA ALA A 471 -19.60 -16.37 -39.89
C ALA A 471 -19.71 -15.84 -38.46
N SER A 472 -18.62 -16.00 -37.71
CA SER A 472 -18.49 -15.52 -36.34
C SER A 472 -17.07 -15.01 -36.10
N PRO A 473 -16.89 -13.75 -35.66
CA PRO A 473 -15.56 -13.21 -35.35
C PRO A 473 -14.78 -14.07 -34.35
N PHE A 474 -15.46 -14.64 -33.34
CA PHE A 474 -14.82 -15.52 -32.36
C PHE A 474 -14.27 -16.80 -32.99
N LEU A 475 -14.95 -17.39 -33.97
CA LEU A 475 -14.47 -18.59 -34.66
C LEU A 475 -13.30 -18.26 -35.58
N THR A 476 -13.35 -17.11 -36.27
CA THR A 476 -12.22 -16.63 -37.07
C THR A 476 -10.98 -16.39 -36.22
N MET A 477 -11.13 -15.74 -35.06
CA MET A 477 -10.04 -15.55 -34.10
C MET A 477 -9.52 -16.88 -33.56
N ALA A 478 -10.42 -17.81 -33.21
CA ALA A 478 -10.06 -19.14 -32.76
C ALA A 478 -9.24 -19.91 -33.82
N ASP A 479 -9.68 -19.91 -35.09
CA ASP A 479 -8.97 -20.57 -36.19
C ASP A 479 -7.60 -19.93 -36.45
N ASN A 480 -7.51 -18.60 -36.43
CA ASN A 480 -6.25 -17.88 -36.62
C ASN A 480 -5.23 -18.22 -35.52
N SER A 481 -5.64 -18.20 -34.25
CA SER A 481 -4.78 -18.60 -33.13
C SER A 481 -4.42 -20.09 -33.19
N PHE A 482 -5.37 -20.96 -33.55
CA PHE A 482 -5.10 -22.39 -33.69
C PHE A 482 -4.05 -22.64 -34.77
N ARG A 483 -4.19 -22.03 -35.96
CA ARG A 483 -3.20 -22.12 -37.04
C ARG A 483 -1.82 -21.64 -36.60
N GLN A 484 -1.75 -20.59 -35.78
CA GLN A 484 -0.48 -20.11 -35.22
C GLN A 484 0.17 -21.08 -34.24
N SER A 485 -0.63 -21.86 -33.51
CA SER A 485 -0.11 -22.97 -32.69
C SER A 485 0.24 -24.23 -33.51
N ASN A 486 -0.31 -24.35 -34.72
CA ASN A 486 -0.40 -25.59 -35.50
C ASN A 486 0.65 -25.73 -36.62
N PHE A 487 1.84 -25.11 -36.49
CA PHE A 487 2.90 -25.16 -37.53
C PHE A 487 3.81 -26.40 -37.47
N ALA A 488 3.58 -27.31 -36.52
CA ALA A 488 4.41 -28.50 -36.34
C ALA A 488 3.69 -29.77 -36.81
N GLY A 489 4.43 -30.81 -37.20
CA GLY A 489 3.86 -32.11 -37.60
C GLY A 489 3.01 -32.75 -36.50
N GLU A 490 2.11 -33.68 -36.83
CA GLU A 490 1.18 -34.31 -35.87
C GLU A 490 1.88 -34.87 -34.62
N GLU A 491 3.12 -35.37 -34.74
CA GLU A 491 3.93 -35.85 -33.60
C GLU A 491 4.34 -34.73 -32.63
N THR A 492 4.64 -33.53 -33.15
CA THR A 492 5.03 -32.38 -32.33
C THR A 492 3.83 -31.74 -31.61
N LYS A 493 2.62 -31.90 -32.15
CA LYS A 493 1.38 -31.39 -31.52
C LYS A 493 1.11 -32.01 -30.16
N GLY A 494 1.39 -33.31 -30.00
CA GLY A 494 1.30 -34.00 -28.71
C GLY A 494 2.19 -33.37 -27.62
N SER A 495 3.37 -32.89 -28.01
CA SER A 495 4.28 -32.17 -27.11
C SER A 495 3.77 -30.78 -26.73
N ILE A 496 3.14 -30.05 -27.66
CA ILE A 496 2.49 -28.75 -27.38
C ILE A 496 1.34 -28.94 -26.39
N PHE A 497 0.51 -29.98 -26.55
CA PHE A 497 -0.58 -30.28 -25.62
C PHE A 497 -0.09 -30.62 -24.23
N SER A 498 0.98 -31.42 -24.14
CA SER A 498 1.63 -31.76 -22.88
C SER A 498 2.19 -30.52 -22.16
N SER A 499 2.83 -29.62 -22.92
CA SER A 499 3.32 -28.33 -22.42
C SER A 499 2.16 -27.45 -21.91
N MET A 500 1.07 -27.36 -22.67
CA MET A 500 -0.10 -26.59 -22.29
C MET A 500 -0.75 -27.13 -21.00
N LEU A 501 -0.92 -28.45 -20.88
CA LEU A 501 -1.43 -29.12 -19.68
C LEU A 501 -0.55 -28.90 -18.45
N GLN A 502 0.78 -28.83 -18.63
CA GLN A 502 1.70 -28.54 -17.54
C GLN A 502 1.41 -27.18 -16.91
N GLY A 503 1.12 -26.15 -17.71
CA GLY A 503 0.71 -24.83 -17.23
C GLY A 503 -0.65 -24.82 -16.52
N LEU A 504 -1.57 -25.70 -16.92
CA LEU A 504 -2.91 -25.82 -16.32
C LEU A 504 -2.98 -26.74 -15.10
N LYS A 505 -1.89 -27.46 -14.78
CA LYS A 505 -1.86 -28.48 -13.70
C LYS A 505 -2.37 -27.96 -12.35
N LEU A 506 -2.19 -26.67 -12.07
CA LEU A 506 -2.68 -26.03 -10.84
C LEU A 506 -4.21 -26.13 -10.68
N PHE A 507 -4.92 -26.03 -11.80
CA PHE A 507 -6.39 -26.02 -11.86
C PHE A 507 -6.99 -27.44 -11.83
N ALA A 508 -6.17 -28.48 -11.89
CA ALA A 508 -6.64 -29.86 -11.68
C ALA A 508 -7.09 -30.10 -10.23
N ASN A 509 -6.64 -29.29 -9.27
CA ASN A 509 -7.12 -29.37 -7.90
C ASN A 509 -8.55 -28.84 -7.81
N ASP A 510 -9.49 -29.67 -7.35
CA ASP A 510 -10.92 -29.36 -7.23
C ASP A 510 -11.19 -28.04 -6.48
N SER A 511 -10.46 -27.76 -5.39
CA SER A 511 -10.68 -26.52 -4.61
C SER A 511 -10.32 -25.28 -5.43
N ILE A 512 -9.22 -25.35 -6.19
CA ILE A 512 -8.76 -24.26 -7.05
C ILE A 512 -9.70 -24.11 -8.25
N ALA A 513 -10.04 -25.22 -8.91
CA ALA A 513 -11.02 -25.24 -9.99
C ALA A 513 -12.34 -24.56 -9.58
N ARG A 514 -12.88 -24.88 -8.40
CA ARG A 514 -14.09 -24.23 -7.87
C ARG A 514 -13.86 -22.73 -7.68
N MET A 515 -12.77 -22.33 -7.03
CA MET A 515 -12.45 -20.92 -6.79
C MET A 515 -12.30 -20.09 -8.07
N THR A 516 -11.75 -20.67 -9.12
CA THR A 516 -11.49 -19.97 -10.39
C THR A 516 -12.62 -20.10 -11.41
N SER A 517 -13.68 -20.84 -11.08
CA SER A 517 -14.88 -20.93 -11.92
C SER A 517 -15.86 -19.79 -11.67
N GLU A 518 -15.85 -19.24 -10.46
CA GLU A 518 -16.73 -18.16 -10.01
C GLU A 518 -15.99 -16.83 -9.84
N ASN A 519 -16.74 -15.73 -9.78
CA ASN A 519 -16.17 -14.42 -9.52
C ASN A 519 -16.93 -13.62 -8.45
N ASN A 520 -16.20 -13.13 -7.45
CA ASN A 520 -16.76 -12.36 -6.33
C ASN A 520 -16.69 -10.84 -6.55
N LEU A 521 -15.65 -10.35 -7.22
CA LEU A 521 -15.29 -8.94 -7.26
C LEU A 521 -15.13 -8.48 -8.71
N ASP A 522 -15.77 -7.37 -9.05
CA ASP A 522 -15.45 -6.66 -10.27
C ASP A 522 -14.26 -5.72 -9.99
N ILE A 523 -13.12 -6.03 -10.58
CA ILE A 523 -11.86 -5.33 -10.33
C ILE A 523 -11.88 -3.86 -10.79
N THR A 524 -12.74 -3.50 -11.74
CA THR A 524 -12.90 -2.13 -12.22
C THR A 524 -13.52 -1.20 -11.16
N THR A 525 -14.25 -1.79 -10.20
CA THR A 525 -14.90 -1.03 -9.12
C THR A 525 -13.93 -0.49 -8.07
N LEU A 526 -12.66 -0.93 -8.08
CA LEU A 526 -11.64 -0.42 -7.16
C LEU A 526 -11.33 1.05 -7.43
N GLY A 527 -11.19 1.42 -8.70
CA GLY A 527 -10.93 2.79 -9.15
C GLY A 527 -12.20 3.55 -9.55
N PHE A 528 -13.17 2.83 -10.14
CA PHE A 528 -14.43 3.38 -10.64
C PHE A 528 -15.62 2.68 -9.98
N PRO A 529 -15.95 3.03 -8.73
CA PRO A 529 -16.99 2.32 -7.97
C PRO A 529 -18.41 2.52 -8.51
N ARG A 530 -18.61 3.49 -9.41
CA ARG A 530 -19.91 3.78 -10.04
C ARG A 530 -19.73 3.88 -11.55
N GLN A 531 -20.46 3.06 -12.28
CA GLN A 531 -20.36 2.92 -13.72
C GLN A 531 -21.76 2.76 -14.31
N LEU A 532 -21.98 3.36 -15.46
CA LEU A 532 -23.18 3.26 -16.26
C LEU A 532 -22.78 2.69 -17.62
N SER A 533 -23.52 1.68 -18.07
CA SER A 533 -23.39 1.11 -19.40
C SER A 533 -24.80 0.97 -19.98
N VAL A 534 -25.07 1.63 -21.10
CA VAL A 534 -26.38 1.59 -21.77
C VAL A 534 -26.18 1.19 -23.21
N LYS A 535 -26.81 0.09 -23.63
CA LYS A 535 -26.83 -0.33 -25.03
C LYS A 535 -27.95 0.41 -25.76
N LEU A 536 -27.58 1.19 -26.78
CA LEU A 536 -28.52 1.86 -27.67
C LEU A 536 -28.65 1.04 -28.94
N ARG A 537 -29.85 0.58 -29.27
CA ARG A 537 -30.11 -0.23 -30.47
C ARG A 537 -31.38 0.24 -31.18
N LYS A 538 -31.39 0.10 -32.52
CA LYS A 538 -32.56 0.40 -33.34
C LYS A 538 -33.61 -0.71 -33.25
N SER A 539 -33.16 -1.96 -33.40
CA SER A 539 -34.01 -3.15 -33.45
C SER A 539 -33.61 -4.19 -32.41
N THR A 540 -34.52 -5.13 -32.13
CA THR A 540 -34.19 -6.34 -31.36
C THR A 540 -33.32 -7.32 -32.14
N ASN A 541 -33.29 -7.20 -33.48
CA ASN A 541 -32.44 -8.00 -34.33
C ASN A 541 -30.99 -7.49 -34.29
N LEU A 542 -30.04 -8.37 -33.98
CA LEU A 542 -28.62 -8.04 -33.79
C LEU A 542 -27.83 -7.95 -35.10
N GLU A 543 -28.42 -8.39 -36.22
CA GLU A 543 -27.80 -8.36 -37.55
C GLU A 543 -28.12 -7.06 -38.34
N GLU A 544 -29.02 -6.23 -37.83
CA GLU A 544 -29.27 -4.90 -38.40
C GLU A 544 -28.20 -3.90 -37.97
N ASP A 545 -27.76 -3.07 -38.92
CA ASP A 545 -26.84 -1.98 -38.66
C ASP A 545 -27.39 -1.05 -37.59
N ASN A 546 -26.56 -0.77 -36.58
CA ASN A 546 -26.93 0.12 -35.50
C ASN A 546 -26.53 1.58 -35.83
N PRO A 547 -27.47 2.46 -36.23
CA PRO A 547 -27.14 3.84 -36.61
C PRO A 547 -26.63 4.69 -35.44
N TYR A 548 -26.85 4.23 -34.20
CA TYR A 548 -26.41 4.91 -32.98
C TYR A 548 -24.94 4.64 -32.63
N ALA A 549 -24.30 3.65 -33.25
CA ALA A 549 -22.87 3.38 -33.05
C ALA A 549 -22.00 4.53 -33.57
N ASN A 550 -20.90 4.82 -32.87
CA ASN A 550 -19.97 5.93 -33.17
C ASN A 550 -20.62 7.33 -33.15
N GLN A 551 -21.75 7.48 -32.47
CA GLN A 551 -22.43 8.76 -32.32
C GLN A 551 -22.10 9.42 -30.99
N ILE A 552 -22.28 10.74 -30.93
CA ILE A 552 -22.11 11.50 -29.69
C ILE A 552 -23.49 11.64 -29.04
N ALA A 553 -23.56 11.20 -27.79
CA ALA A 553 -24.71 11.36 -26.92
C ALA A 553 -24.41 12.40 -25.85
N SER A 554 -25.42 13.18 -25.47
CA SER A 554 -25.38 14.10 -24.35
C SER A 554 -26.04 13.47 -23.14
N LEU A 555 -25.26 13.24 -22.08
CA LEU A 555 -25.68 12.59 -20.83
C LEU A 555 -25.90 13.62 -19.73
N SER A 556 -27.07 13.57 -19.10
CA SER A 556 -27.41 14.35 -17.91
C SER A 556 -27.92 13.45 -16.79
N ILE A 557 -27.45 13.66 -15.57
CA ILE A 557 -27.95 12.99 -14.36
C ILE A 557 -28.59 14.04 -13.47
N LEU A 558 -29.88 13.88 -13.19
CA LEU A 558 -30.71 14.82 -12.44
C LEU A 558 -31.17 14.18 -11.12
N ASP A 559 -31.30 14.99 -10.07
CA ASP A 559 -32.04 14.62 -8.86
C ASP A 559 -33.55 14.59 -9.14
N LYS A 560 -34.35 14.00 -8.24
CA LYS A 560 -35.83 13.94 -8.33
C LYS A 560 -36.49 15.32 -8.48
N LYS A 561 -35.84 16.38 -7.98
CA LYS A 561 -36.28 17.78 -8.13
C LYS A 561 -35.89 18.41 -9.48
N GLY A 562 -35.28 17.65 -10.39
CA GLY A 562 -34.81 18.13 -11.70
C GLY A 562 -33.49 18.91 -11.64
N LYS A 563 -32.84 19.01 -10.47
CA LYS A 563 -31.53 19.69 -10.33
C LYS A 563 -30.44 18.83 -10.98
N PRO A 564 -29.63 19.37 -11.91
CA PRO A 564 -28.56 18.60 -12.53
C PRO A 564 -27.40 18.34 -11.55
N ILE A 565 -27.01 17.08 -11.44
CA ILE A 565 -25.80 16.61 -10.76
C ILE A 565 -24.65 16.52 -11.78
N ILE A 566 -24.95 15.93 -12.93
CA ILE A 566 -24.11 15.96 -14.13
C ILE A 566 -24.96 16.58 -15.23
N ASN A 567 -24.44 17.61 -15.88
CA ASN A 567 -25.19 18.35 -16.90
C ASN A 567 -24.52 18.23 -18.26
N ASN A 568 -25.24 17.67 -19.23
CA ASN A 568 -24.93 17.69 -20.65
C ASN A 568 -23.48 17.27 -20.98
N LYS A 569 -22.99 16.21 -20.34
CA LYS A 569 -21.66 15.65 -20.60
C LYS A 569 -21.72 14.87 -21.92
N LYS A 570 -20.87 15.22 -22.88
CA LYS A 570 -20.76 14.49 -24.15
C LYS A 570 -20.07 13.15 -23.91
N VAL A 571 -20.69 12.08 -24.38
CA VAL A 571 -20.20 10.70 -24.29
C VAL A 571 -20.32 10.05 -25.66
N ILE A 572 -19.31 9.30 -26.06
CA ILE A 572 -19.31 8.58 -27.32
C ILE A 572 -20.04 7.25 -27.11
N VAL A 573 -20.95 6.93 -28.01
CA VAL A 573 -21.50 5.59 -28.17
C VAL A 573 -20.50 4.80 -28.99
N ASP A 574 -19.96 3.73 -28.44
CA ASP A 574 -18.90 2.97 -29.09
C ASP A 574 -19.40 2.18 -30.32
N VAL A 575 -18.46 1.51 -30.98
CA VAL A 575 -18.72 0.68 -32.17
C VAL A 575 -19.72 -0.45 -31.89
N ALA A 576 -19.78 -0.94 -30.64
CA ALA A 576 -20.71 -1.98 -30.21
C ALA A 576 -22.10 -1.43 -29.83
N GLY A 577 -22.30 -0.11 -29.91
CA GLY A 577 -23.55 0.55 -29.56
C GLY A 577 -23.73 0.82 -28.07
N TYR A 578 -22.67 0.72 -27.26
CA TYR A 578 -22.73 1.00 -25.82
C TYR A 578 -22.28 2.43 -25.52
N LEU A 579 -23.05 3.08 -24.66
CA LEU A 579 -22.65 4.28 -23.94
C LEU A 579 -22.11 3.83 -22.58
N ASN A 580 -20.79 3.87 -22.42
CA ASN A 580 -20.12 3.60 -21.15
C ASN A 580 -19.72 4.92 -20.49
N PHE A 581 -20.04 5.09 -19.21
CA PHE A 581 -19.75 6.31 -18.48
C PHE A 581 -19.43 6.02 -17.02
N ALA A 582 -18.30 6.52 -16.52
CA ALA A 582 -17.98 6.44 -15.11
C ALA A 582 -18.57 7.64 -14.35
N ILE A 583 -19.11 7.40 -13.15
CA ILE A 583 -19.78 8.44 -12.35
C ILE A 583 -18.92 8.82 -11.14
N GLU A 584 -18.37 10.04 -11.13
CA GLU A 584 -17.58 10.56 -10.02
C GLU A 584 -18.41 10.96 -8.77
N PRO A 585 -19.51 11.72 -8.87
CA PRO A 585 -20.24 12.17 -7.69
C PRO A 585 -21.08 11.04 -7.06
N THR A 586 -21.34 11.15 -5.75
CA THR A 586 -22.31 10.25 -5.10
C THR A 586 -23.71 10.67 -5.52
N LEU A 587 -24.58 9.70 -5.79
CA LEU A 587 -25.92 9.96 -6.29
C LEU A 587 -26.95 9.88 -5.15
N PRO A 588 -28.04 10.65 -5.19
CA PRO A 588 -29.13 10.56 -4.22
C PRO A 588 -29.86 9.21 -4.32
N ASN A 589 -30.85 9.00 -3.45
CA ASN A 589 -31.61 7.75 -3.46
C ASN A 589 -32.48 7.61 -4.72
N ASP A 590 -33.10 8.68 -5.19
CA ASP A 590 -33.85 8.69 -6.43
C ASP A 590 -33.16 9.65 -7.40
N PHE A 591 -32.78 9.19 -8.59
CA PHE A 591 -32.19 10.05 -9.63
C PHE A 591 -32.65 9.63 -11.01
N VAL A 592 -32.51 10.54 -11.96
CA VAL A 592 -32.96 10.38 -13.35
C VAL A 592 -31.76 10.55 -14.27
N ILE A 593 -31.51 9.57 -15.12
CA ILE A 593 -30.52 9.67 -16.19
C ILE A 593 -31.26 10.05 -17.47
N GLN A 594 -30.75 11.06 -18.17
CA GLN A 594 -31.26 11.49 -19.47
C GLN A 594 -30.14 11.39 -20.49
N ILE A 595 -30.40 10.66 -21.58
CA ILE A 595 -29.48 10.52 -22.70
C ILE A 595 -30.17 11.15 -23.91
N LYS A 596 -29.55 12.16 -24.51
CA LYS A 596 -30.02 12.81 -25.73
C LYS A 596 -29.04 12.49 -26.87
N LEU A 597 -29.54 11.94 -27.98
CA LEU A 597 -28.75 11.78 -29.20
C LEU A 597 -28.89 13.04 -30.07
N GLU A 598 -27.80 13.79 -30.23
CA GLU A 598 -27.84 15.09 -30.90
C GLU A 598 -28.27 14.99 -32.37
N LYS A 599 -27.86 13.92 -33.08
CA LYS A 599 -28.17 13.73 -34.50
C LYS A 599 -29.57 13.23 -34.80
N PHE A 600 -30.22 12.55 -33.85
CA PHE A 600 -31.52 11.90 -34.07
C PHE A 600 -32.68 12.64 -33.36
N ASP A 601 -32.37 13.68 -32.57
CA ASP A 601 -33.28 14.38 -31.66
C ASP A 601 -34.08 13.45 -30.72
N GLU A 602 -33.55 12.25 -30.50
CA GLU A 602 -34.15 11.26 -29.62
C GLU A 602 -33.65 11.42 -28.18
N LYS A 603 -34.54 11.18 -27.22
CA LYS A 603 -34.24 11.27 -25.79
C LYS A 603 -34.72 10.04 -25.03
N VAL A 604 -33.79 9.45 -24.28
CA VAL A 604 -34.05 8.34 -23.37
C VAL A 604 -34.01 8.86 -21.94
N THR A 605 -35.01 8.51 -21.13
CA THR A 605 -35.06 8.84 -19.71
C THR A 605 -35.12 7.57 -18.88
N ILE A 606 -34.18 7.41 -17.96
CA ILE A 606 -34.05 6.24 -17.09
C ILE A 606 -34.19 6.72 -15.65
N ASN A 607 -35.26 6.33 -14.97
CA ASN A 607 -35.49 6.61 -13.56
C ASN A 607 -34.88 5.49 -12.71
N VAL A 608 -34.01 5.85 -11.78
CA VAL A 608 -33.29 4.88 -10.95
C VAL A 608 -33.63 5.11 -9.48
N LYS A 609 -34.08 4.06 -8.80
CA LYS A 609 -34.32 4.07 -7.35
C LYS A 609 -33.27 3.24 -6.64
N LYS A 610 -32.56 3.85 -5.69
CA LYS A 610 -31.51 3.27 -4.84
C LYS A 610 -32.08 3.00 -3.45
N GLN A 611 -31.89 1.78 -2.95
CA GLN A 611 -32.22 1.38 -1.58
C GLN A 611 -30.96 0.80 -0.91
N PHE A 612 -30.62 1.27 0.29
CA PHE A 612 -29.44 0.83 1.05
C PHE A 612 -28.13 0.83 0.24
N LYS A 613 -27.91 1.87 -0.58
CA LYS A 613 -26.72 2.03 -1.44
C LYS A 613 -26.59 0.99 -2.56
N LYS A 614 -27.67 0.28 -2.87
CA LYS A 614 -27.79 -0.60 -4.03
C LYS A 614 -28.94 -0.15 -4.91
N ILE A 615 -28.87 -0.47 -6.19
CA ILE A 615 -29.95 -0.17 -7.12
C ILE A 615 -31.07 -1.18 -6.90
N LYS A 616 -32.28 -0.66 -6.74
CA LYS A 616 -33.48 -1.45 -6.45
C LYS A 616 -34.29 -1.69 -7.70
N SER A 617 -34.57 -0.62 -8.45
CA SER A 617 -35.39 -0.68 -9.65
C SER A 617 -34.95 0.40 -10.63
N ILE A 618 -35.13 0.07 -11.91
CA ILE A 618 -34.87 0.93 -13.04
C ILE A 618 -36.19 1.00 -13.81
N GLU A 619 -36.72 2.20 -14.02
CA GLU A 619 -37.94 2.43 -14.80
C GLU A 619 -37.57 3.30 -16.01
N ILE A 620 -37.79 2.78 -17.21
CA ILE A 620 -37.43 3.47 -18.45
C ILE A 620 -38.68 4.21 -18.95
N ASP A 621 -38.62 5.54 -18.99
CA ASP A 621 -39.72 6.36 -19.50
C ASP A 621 -39.44 6.78 -20.95
N ARG A 622 -40.35 6.39 -21.84
CA ARG A 622 -40.35 6.71 -23.26
C ARG A 622 -41.30 7.88 -23.46
N ARG A 623 -40.79 9.11 -23.62
CA ARG A 623 -41.64 10.20 -24.08
C ARG A 623 -41.76 10.13 -25.60
N SER A 624 -42.84 9.54 -26.10
CA SER A 624 -43.37 9.91 -27.42
C SER A 624 -44.11 11.25 -27.29
N LEU A 625 -44.01 12.10 -28.32
CA LEU A 625 -44.85 13.30 -28.46
C LEU A 625 -46.33 12.90 -28.31
N GLU A 626 -47.08 13.58 -27.44
CA GLU A 626 -48.53 13.44 -27.38
C GLU A 626 -49.13 14.02 -28.66
N VAL A 627 -49.58 13.17 -29.59
CA VAL A 627 -50.33 13.62 -30.76
C VAL A 627 -51.79 13.85 -30.34
N LEU A 628 -52.17 15.13 -30.21
CA LEU A 628 -53.55 15.55 -30.05
C LEU A 628 -54.27 15.41 -31.41
N THR A 629 -55.03 14.35 -31.61
CA THR A 629 -55.97 14.25 -32.73
C THR A 629 -57.35 14.77 -32.28
N SER A 630 -57.81 15.86 -32.90
CA SER A 630 -59.19 16.32 -32.75
C SER A 630 -60.09 15.51 -33.67
N THR A 631 -61.18 14.97 -33.11
CA THR A 631 -62.31 14.48 -33.91
C THR A 631 -63.38 15.55 -33.94
N LYS A 632 -64.19 15.58 -35.02
CA LYS A 632 -65.25 16.59 -35.28
C LYS A 632 -66.36 16.68 -34.22
N SER A 633 -66.26 15.97 -33.09
CA SER A 633 -67.21 15.97 -31.98
C SER A 633 -66.61 16.43 -30.63
N GLY A 634 -65.44 17.09 -30.63
CA GLY A 634 -64.93 17.79 -29.43
C GLY A 634 -64.39 16.89 -28.30
N ALA A 635 -64.33 15.57 -28.47
CA ALA A 635 -63.70 14.67 -27.51
C ALA A 635 -62.20 14.49 -27.81
N VAL A 636 -61.35 14.99 -26.90
CA VAL A 636 -59.89 14.77 -26.94
C VAL A 636 -59.60 13.35 -26.46
N LYS A 637 -59.24 12.44 -27.38
CA LYS A 637 -58.81 11.09 -27.03
C LYS A 637 -57.28 11.04 -26.95
N LYS A 638 -56.75 11.01 -25.72
CA LYS A 638 -55.31 10.80 -25.47
C LYS A 638 -54.96 9.36 -25.81
N THR A 639 -54.24 9.15 -26.92
CA THR A 639 -53.76 7.81 -27.29
C THR A 639 -52.24 7.86 -27.36
N LYS A 640 -51.56 7.01 -26.56
CA LYS A 640 -50.11 6.83 -26.65
C LYS A 640 -49.80 6.05 -27.93
N ALA A 641 -49.41 6.72 -29.00
CA ALA A 641 -48.85 6.06 -30.17
C ALA A 641 -47.41 5.62 -29.85
N GLN A 642 -47.10 4.33 -30.03
CA GLN A 642 -45.73 3.85 -30.19
C GLN A 642 -45.31 4.15 -31.64
N THR A 643 -44.38 5.09 -31.82
CA THR A 643 -43.68 5.26 -33.09
C THR A 643 -42.61 4.17 -33.19
N THR A 644 -42.73 3.31 -34.20
CA THR A 644 -41.95 2.09 -34.42
C THR A 644 -40.57 2.29 -35.06
N ASP A 645 -40.02 3.52 -35.12
CA ASP A 645 -38.72 3.79 -35.77
C ASP A 645 -37.62 4.38 -34.85
N GLY A 646 -37.84 4.46 -33.53
CA GLY A 646 -36.91 5.07 -32.56
C GLY A 646 -36.04 4.08 -31.76
N ILE A 647 -35.17 4.62 -30.89
CA ILE A 647 -34.28 3.88 -29.99
C ILE A 647 -35.08 2.83 -29.19
N THR A 648 -34.69 1.57 -29.33
CA THR A 648 -35.20 0.45 -28.55
C THR A 648 -34.27 0.17 -27.38
N ILE A 649 -34.75 0.35 -26.15
CA ILE A 649 -34.03 -0.01 -24.91
C ILE A 649 -34.97 -0.80 -24.02
N ASP A 650 -34.45 -1.93 -23.52
CA ASP A 650 -35.05 -2.76 -22.48
C ASP A 650 -34.24 -2.63 -21.18
N GLU A 651 -34.80 -3.09 -20.06
CA GLU A 651 -34.09 -3.09 -18.76
C GLU A 651 -32.75 -3.85 -18.82
N LYS A 652 -32.67 -4.93 -19.61
CA LYS A 652 -31.44 -5.72 -19.83
C LYS A 652 -30.32 -4.95 -20.54
N ASP A 653 -30.66 -3.86 -21.23
CA ASP A 653 -29.70 -3.04 -21.98
C ASP A 653 -29.04 -1.98 -21.08
N VAL A 654 -29.52 -1.82 -19.84
CA VAL A 654 -29.03 -0.84 -18.86
C VAL A 654 -28.34 -1.57 -17.71
N GLU A 655 -27.02 -1.46 -17.67
CA GLU A 655 -26.20 -1.95 -16.56
C GLU A 655 -25.69 -0.75 -15.74
N ILE A 656 -26.04 -0.73 -14.45
CA ILE A 656 -25.52 0.29 -13.52
C ILE A 656 -24.83 -0.41 -12.36
N LYS A 657 -23.51 -0.24 -12.30
CA LYS A 657 -22.70 -0.68 -11.16
C LYS A 657 -22.61 0.49 -10.19
N TYR A 658 -22.96 0.26 -8.92
CA TYR A 658 -22.95 1.33 -7.93
C TYR A 658 -22.42 0.82 -6.59
N SER A 659 -21.34 1.44 -6.13
CA SER A 659 -20.77 1.29 -4.80
C SER A 659 -20.37 2.66 -4.24
N GLU A 660 -20.56 2.85 -2.94
CA GLU A 660 -19.98 3.97 -2.18
C GLU A 660 -18.84 3.49 -1.26
N GLN A 661 -18.52 2.19 -1.28
CA GLN A 661 -17.53 1.58 -0.40
C GLN A 661 -16.21 1.44 -1.15
N PRO A 662 -15.08 1.93 -0.60
CA PRO A 662 -13.76 1.56 -1.11
C PRO A 662 -13.52 0.06 -0.87
N THR A 663 -12.69 -0.56 -1.70
CA THR A 663 -12.43 -2.00 -1.63
C THR A 663 -11.03 -2.27 -1.11
N ALA A 664 -10.89 -3.22 -0.19
CA ALA A 664 -9.60 -3.72 0.29
C ALA A 664 -9.50 -5.22 -0.03
N VAL A 665 -8.55 -5.60 -0.87
CA VAL A 665 -8.30 -7.00 -1.25
C VAL A 665 -6.99 -7.46 -0.63
N PHE A 666 -7.03 -8.54 0.15
CA PHE A 666 -5.84 -9.16 0.75
C PHE A 666 -5.42 -10.37 -0.08
N LEU A 667 -4.14 -10.44 -0.45
CA LEU A 667 -3.55 -11.47 -1.28
C LEU A 667 -2.72 -12.41 -0.41
N VAL A 668 -3.29 -13.56 -0.05
CA VAL A 668 -2.66 -14.55 0.83
C VAL A 668 -2.16 -15.73 0.01
N MET A 669 -0.85 -15.97 0.09
CA MET A 669 -0.18 -17.04 -0.65
C MET A 669 0.52 -18.05 0.26
N PRO A 670 0.48 -19.35 -0.07
CA PRO A 670 1.27 -20.35 0.62
C PRO A 670 2.78 -20.16 0.32
N PRO A 671 3.64 -20.00 1.34
CA PRO A 671 5.08 -19.77 1.12
C PRO A 671 5.77 -20.93 0.39
N ASN A 672 5.23 -22.15 0.51
CA ASN A 672 5.83 -23.36 -0.03
C ASN A 672 5.38 -23.70 -1.45
N LYS A 673 4.47 -22.93 -2.06
CA LYS A 673 3.85 -23.30 -3.34
C LYS A 673 3.91 -22.14 -4.35
N LYS A 674 5.09 -22.01 -4.98
CA LYS A 674 5.39 -20.97 -5.98
C LYS A 674 4.38 -20.89 -7.13
N ALA A 675 3.76 -22.01 -7.51
CA ALA A 675 2.77 -22.07 -8.59
C ALA A 675 1.57 -21.14 -8.37
N PHE A 676 1.16 -20.87 -7.12
CA PHE A 676 0.05 -19.94 -6.85
C PHE A 676 0.42 -18.46 -7.01
N GLY A 677 1.71 -18.14 -6.97
CA GLY A 677 2.15 -16.76 -7.07
C GLY A 677 1.86 -16.15 -8.45
N ALA A 678 1.84 -16.96 -9.53
CA ALA A 678 1.48 -16.50 -10.86
C ALA A 678 0.06 -15.91 -10.89
N MET A 679 -0.89 -16.54 -10.20
CA MET A 679 -2.27 -16.05 -10.11
C MET A 679 -2.39 -14.74 -9.32
N VAL A 680 -1.54 -14.56 -8.30
CA VAL A 680 -1.49 -13.30 -7.53
C VAL A 680 -0.92 -12.18 -8.39
N SER A 681 0.14 -12.46 -9.14
CA SER A 681 0.73 -11.52 -10.09
C SER A 681 -0.28 -11.11 -11.17
N LEU A 682 -0.95 -12.09 -11.79
CA LEU A 682 -2.04 -11.87 -12.75
C LEU A 682 -3.15 -10.99 -12.18
N PHE A 683 -3.57 -11.26 -10.93
CA PHE A 683 -4.62 -10.44 -10.31
C PHE A 683 -4.18 -8.97 -10.15
N VAL A 684 -2.93 -8.73 -9.72
CA VAL A 684 -2.40 -7.36 -9.60
C VAL A 684 -2.30 -6.69 -10.97
N ASP A 685 -1.84 -7.43 -11.98
CA ASP A 685 -1.77 -6.98 -13.37
C ASP A 685 -3.15 -6.59 -13.93
N GLN A 686 -4.15 -7.47 -13.82
CA GLN A 686 -5.51 -7.21 -14.28
C GLN A 686 -6.15 -6.03 -13.56
N VAL A 687 -5.96 -5.92 -12.23
CA VAL A 687 -6.46 -4.76 -11.47
C VAL A 687 -5.83 -3.47 -11.98
N PHE A 688 -4.52 -3.47 -12.27
CA PHE A 688 -3.85 -2.29 -12.82
C PHE A 688 -4.41 -1.94 -14.20
N ASN A 689 -4.34 -2.88 -15.15
CA ASN A 689 -4.66 -2.62 -16.56
C ASN A 689 -6.13 -2.20 -16.73
N ALA A 690 -7.07 -2.93 -16.11
CA ALA A 690 -8.50 -2.61 -16.24
C ALA A 690 -8.86 -1.23 -15.65
N ASN A 691 -8.23 -0.81 -14.55
CA ASN A 691 -8.47 0.52 -13.98
C ASN A 691 -7.69 1.62 -14.71
N TYR A 692 -6.53 1.30 -15.29
CA TYR A 692 -5.77 2.24 -16.12
C TYR A 692 -6.54 2.59 -17.41
N ASP A 693 -7.06 1.58 -18.10
CA ASP A 693 -7.86 1.75 -19.32
C ASP A 693 -9.12 2.58 -19.06
N MET A 694 -9.84 2.28 -17.98
CA MET A 694 -10.97 3.12 -17.58
C MET A 694 -10.56 4.54 -17.24
N GLY A 695 -9.37 4.75 -16.66
CA GLY A 695 -8.84 6.08 -16.41
C GLY A 695 -8.55 6.84 -17.70
N LEU A 696 -8.04 6.18 -18.74
CA LEU A 696 -7.76 6.82 -20.03
C LEU A 696 -9.03 7.41 -20.64
N ASP A 697 -10.15 6.69 -20.49
CA ASP A 697 -11.47 7.12 -20.96
C ASP A 697 -12.14 8.17 -20.06
N ASN A 698 -11.66 8.36 -18.81
CA ASN A 698 -12.31 9.19 -17.79
C ASN A 698 -11.31 10.16 -17.13
N ASP A 699 -11.07 11.31 -17.78
CA ASP A 699 -10.27 12.44 -17.27
C ASP A 699 -8.82 12.10 -16.87
N ARG A 700 -8.28 10.95 -17.34
CA ARG A 700 -6.93 10.43 -17.04
C ARG A 700 -6.64 10.28 -15.54
N ARG A 701 -7.66 10.01 -14.73
CA ARG A 701 -7.55 9.81 -13.28
C ARG A 701 -8.58 8.83 -12.74
N LEU A 702 -8.23 8.14 -11.66
CA LEU A 702 -9.18 7.31 -10.92
C LEU A 702 -10.02 8.17 -9.97
N TYR A 703 -11.31 7.87 -9.86
CA TYR A 703 -12.19 8.50 -8.87
C TYR A 703 -11.91 8.02 -7.44
N THR A 704 -11.32 6.85 -7.29
CA THR A 704 -10.81 6.33 -6.03
C THR A 704 -9.39 5.81 -6.24
N ARG A 705 -8.40 6.41 -5.55
CA ARG A 705 -7.00 5.96 -5.64
C ARG A 705 -6.89 4.48 -5.24
N ILE A 706 -5.96 3.77 -5.87
CA ILE A 706 -5.63 2.39 -5.53
C ILE A 706 -4.19 2.34 -5.04
N HIS A 707 -4.00 1.84 -3.83
CA HIS A 707 -2.68 1.51 -3.28
C HIS A 707 -2.42 0.01 -3.40
N PHE A 708 -1.38 -0.36 -4.14
CA PHE A 708 -0.81 -1.70 -4.17
C PHE A 708 0.24 -1.81 -3.06
N LEU A 709 -0.20 -2.16 -1.85
CA LEU A 709 0.66 -2.33 -0.68
C LEU A 709 1.19 -3.76 -0.65
N LEU A 710 2.31 -3.99 -1.32
CA LEU A 710 2.86 -5.32 -1.53
C LEU A 710 3.87 -5.64 -0.43
N ASP A 711 3.40 -6.20 0.70
CA ASP A 711 4.31 -6.73 1.73
C ASP A 711 5.07 -7.94 1.20
N GLU A 712 6.35 -8.01 1.56
CA GLU A 712 7.32 -8.99 1.06
C GLU A 712 7.33 -9.08 -0.48
N PHE A 713 7.32 -7.94 -1.17
CA PHE A 713 7.33 -7.83 -2.63
C PHE A 713 8.39 -8.73 -3.30
N GLY A 714 9.58 -8.87 -2.70
CA GLY A 714 10.65 -9.75 -3.21
C GLY A 714 10.31 -11.25 -3.23
N ASN A 715 9.24 -11.68 -2.58
CA ASN A 715 8.72 -13.05 -2.63
C ASN A 715 7.60 -13.23 -3.66
N LEU A 716 7.06 -12.14 -4.21
CA LEU A 716 6.06 -12.19 -5.27
C LEU A 716 6.73 -12.60 -6.59
N PRO A 717 6.07 -13.41 -7.43
CA PRO A 717 6.50 -13.58 -8.80
C PRO A 717 6.48 -12.26 -9.56
N MET A 718 7.19 -12.25 -10.69
CA MET A 718 7.26 -11.10 -11.59
C MET A 718 5.85 -10.63 -11.95
N ILE A 719 5.60 -9.34 -11.73
CA ILE A 719 4.46 -8.61 -12.28
C ILE A 719 4.87 -8.13 -13.68
N PRO A 720 4.15 -8.50 -14.75
CA PRO A 720 4.50 -8.10 -16.11
C PRO A 720 4.68 -6.59 -16.22
N ALA A 721 5.70 -6.11 -16.93
CA ALA A 721 5.93 -4.68 -17.22
C ALA A 721 5.81 -3.72 -16.01
N LEU A 722 6.21 -4.15 -14.81
CA LEU A 722 6.04 -3.36 -13.59
C LEU A 722 6.76 -2.00 -13.63
N ASP A 723 7.94 -1.94 -14.22
CA ASP A 723 8.72 -0.71 -14.45
C ASP A 723 7.90 0.34 -15.22
N THR A 724 7.22 -0.08 -16.28
CA THR A 724 6.34 0.79 -17.08
C THR A 724 5.11 1.21 -16.27
N LYS A 725 4.50 0.26 -15.54
CA LYS A 725 3.32 0.53 -14.68
C LYS A 725 3.61 1.54 -13.57
N LEU A 726 4.78 1.46 -12.94
CA LEU A 726 5.21 2.42 -11.92
C LEU A 726 5.31 3.84 -12.49
N SER A 727 5.83 3.98 -13.72
CA SER A 727 5.99 5.27 -14.39
C SER A 727 4.64 5.90 -14.78
N ILE A 728 3.75 5.12 -15.42
CA ILE A 728 2.48 5.65 -15.96
C ILE A 728 1.35 5.72 -14.91
N GLY A 729 1.35 4.82 -13.92
CA GLY A 729 0.24 4.65 -12.99
C GLY A 729 0.09 5.79 -11.98
N ALA A 730 1.22 6.39 -11.58
CA ALA A 730 1.24 7.42 -10.54
C ALA A 730 0.36 8.63 -10.90
N GLY A 731 0.39 9.08 -12.15
CA GLY A 731 -0.43 10.21 -12.63
C GLY A 731 -1.95 9.97 -12.56
N PHE A 732 -2.37 8.70 -12.62
CA PHE A 732 -3.77 8.29 -12.55
C PHE A 732 -4.25 8.06 -11.11
N GLY A 733 -3.34 7.90 -10.15
CA GLY A 733 -3.65 7.52 -8.77
C GLY A 733 -3.60 6.01 -8.51
N LEU A 734 -2.89 5.26 -9.37
CA LEU A 734 -2.46 3.87 -9.16
C LEU A 734 -1.07 3.92 -8.53
N LEU A 735 -0.96 3.65 -7.23
CA LEU A 735 0.26 3.85 -6.45
C LEU A 735 0.77 2.51 -5.94
N PHE A 736 2.07 2.25 -6.11
CA PHE A 736 2.72 1.07 -5.57
C PHE A 736 3.51 1.41 -4.31
N ASP A 737 3.26 0.65 -3.25
CA ASP A 737 4.03 0.67 -2.01
C ASP A 737 4.74 -0.68 -1.87
N LEU A 738 5.98 -0.74 -2.38
CA LEU A 738 6.79 -1.94 -2.46
C LEU A 738 7.57 -2.15 -1.15
N VAL A 739 7.41 -3.30 -0.51
CA VAL A 739 8.10 -3.60 0.75
C VAL A 739 9.03 -4.79 0.56
N VAL A 740 10.34 -4.53 0.64
CA VAL A 740 11.39 -5.54 0.41
C VAL A 740 12.27 -5.72 1.64
N GLN A 741 12.92 -6.88 1.75
CA GLN A 741 13.89 -7.10 2.81
C GLN A 741 15.20 -6.41 2.47
N ASN A 742 15.69 -6.66 1.25
CA ASN A 742 16.86 -6.03 0.67
C ASN A 742 16.59 -5.71 -0.82
N LEU A 743 17.34 -4.78 -1.40
CA LEU A 743 17.12 -4.32 -2.79
C LEU A 743 17.47 -5.38 -3.84
N GLU A 744 18.40 -6.28 -3.52
CA GLU A 744 18.90 -7.32 -4.43
C GLU A 744 17.82 -8.38 -4.76
N GLN A 745 16.77 -8.48 -3.94
CA GLN A 745 15.62 -9.35 -4.23
C GLN A 745 14.89 -8.89 -5.49
N ILE A 746 14.84 -7.58 -5.76
CA ILE A 746 14.21 -7.03 -6.97
C ILE A 746 15.03 -7.42 -8.20
N GLY A 747 16.36 -7.30 -8.14
CA GLY A 747 17.29 -7.72 -9.19
C GLY A 747 17.16 -9.21 -9.51
N THR A 748 16.95 -10.05 -8.49
CA THR A 748 16.76 -11.50 -8.67
C THR A 748 15.48 -11.85 -9.44
N VAL A 749 14.40 -11.09 -9.25
CA VAL A 749 13.09 -11.37 -9.89
C VAL A 749 12.97 -10.71 -11.26
N TYR A 750 13.42 -9.46 -11.41
CA TYR A 750 13.20 -8.65 -12.61
C TYR A 750 14.45 -8.48 -13.50
N GLY A 751 15.62 -8.89 -13.02
CA GLY A 751 16.91 -8.57 -13.63
C GLY A 751 17.43 -7.18 -13.22
N GLU A 752 18.75 -7.01 -13.19
CA GLU A 752 19.41 -5.82 -12.64
C GLU A 752 18.98 -4.50 -13.30
N LYS A 753 18.91 -4.47 -14.64
CA LYS A 753 18.53 -3.26 -15.39
C LYS A 753 17.09 -2.80 -15.10
N VAL A 754 16.15 -3.75 -15.07
CA VAL A 754 14.73 -3.46 -14.79
C VAL A 754 14.57 -3.10 -13.31
N ALA A 755 15.30 -3.77 -12.42
CA ALA A 755 15.31 -3.45 -11.00
C ALA A 755 15.78 -2.00 -10.74
N GLU A 756 16.84 -1.54 -11.38
CA GLU A 756 17.29 -0.14 -11.26
C GLU A 756 16.20 0.85 -11.71
N THR A 757 15.48 0.52 -12.79
CA THR A 757 14.34 1.32 -13.29
C THR A 757 13.16 1.31 -12.32
N ILE A 758 12.87 0.17 -11.68
CA ILE A 758 11.86 0.06 -10.63
C ILE A 758 12.22 0.95 -9.43
N LEU A 759 13.49 0.90 -8.99
CA LEU A 759 13.99 1.71 -7.87
C LEU A 759 13.93 3.21 -8.17
N SER A 760 14.29 3.64 -9.39
CA SER A 760 14.27 5.06 -9.77
C SER A 760 12.87 5.64 -9.88
N ASN A 761 11.87 4.81 -10.26
CA ASN A 761 10.46 5.20 -10.26
C ASN A 761 9.81 5.26 -8.86
N CYS A 762 10.49 4.76 -7.82
CA CYS A 762 10.07 4.92 -6.43
C CYS A 762 10.63 6.23 -5.88
N SER A 763 9.77 7.25 -5.78
CA SER A 763 10.22 8.57 -5.30
C SER A 763 10.46 8.59 -3.80
N ILE A 764 9.70 7.83 -3.00
CA ILE A 764 9.92 7.75 -1.54
C ILE A 764 10.66 6.45 -1.25
N ASN A 765 11.88 6.56 -0.73
CA ASN A 765 12.72 5.43 -0.36
C ASN A 765 12.94 5.45 1.16
N GLU A 766 12.31 4.52 1.86
CA GLU A 766 12.43 4.38 3.31
C GLU A 766 13.29 3.17 3.67
N TYR A 767 14.26 3.41 4.55
CA TYR A 767 15.17 2.43 5.11
C TYR A 767 14.97 2.35 6.62
N ILE A 768 14.63 1.16 7.12
CA ILE A 768 14.56 0.89 8.56
C ILE A 768 15.85 0.23 9.03
N LYS A 769 16.14 -0.96 8.49
CA LYS A 769 17.31 -1.75 8.88
C LYS A 769 17.61 -2.86 7.89
N SER A 770 18.86 -2.98 7.46
CA SER A 770 19.37 -4.11 6.68
C SER A 770 20.74 -4.55 7.16
N VAL A 771 21.13 -5.79 6.83
CA VAL A 771 22.52 -6.27 6.92
C VAL A 771 23.23 -6.27 5.57
N SER A 772 22.51 -6.06 4.46
CA SER A 772 23.14 -6.02 3.15
C SER A 772 24.01 -4.77 3.02
N THR A 773 25.29 -4.99 2.70
CA THR A 773 26.22 -3.89 2.45
C THR A 773 25.89 -3.11 1.19
N GLN A 774 25.41 -3.77 0.13
CA GLN A 774 25.05 -3.11 -1.13
C GLN A 774 23.84 -2.19 -0.94
N THR A 775 22.77 -2.73 -0.34
CA THR A 775 21.59 -1.95 0.07
C THR A 775 21.99 -0.73 0.91
N MET A 776 22.81 -0.88 1.95
CA MET A 776 23.21 0.27 2.78
C MET A 776 24.04 1.31 2.03
N LYS A 777 24.93 0.90 1.11
CA LYS A 777 25.68 1.83 0.26
C LYS A 777 24.76 2.65 -0.63
N LYS A 778 23.72 2.02 -1.21
CA LYS A 778 22.72 2.74 -2.02
C LYS A 778 21.99 3.81 -1.21
N PHE A 779 21.63 3.52 0.05
CA PHE A 779 21.00 4.52 0.93
C PHE A 779 21.98 5.60 1.43
N GLU A 780 23.27 5.28 1.58
CA GLU A 780 24.32 6.26 1.86
C GLU A 780 24.49 7.23 0.68
N GLU A 781 24.50 6.74 -0.56
CA GLU A 781 24.50 7.56 -1.78
C GLU A 781 23.24 8.45 -1.88
N LEU A 782 22.06 7.89 -1.58
CA LEU A 782 20.79 8.65 -1.53
C LEU A 782 20.75 9.73 -0.43
N SER A 783 21.68 9.69 0.53
CA SER A 783 21.78 10.71 1.57
C SER A 783 22.51 11.98 1.12
N GLY A 784 23.24 11.90 0.00
CA GLY A 784 24.09 12.98 -0.49
C GLY A 784 25.38 13.13 0.32
N GLU A 785 26.18 14.10 -0.09
CA GLU A 785 27.49 14.40 0.51
C GLU A 785 27.52 15.79 1.12
N LYS A 786 28.14 15.93 2.29
CA LYS A 786 28.46 17.21 2.92
C LYS A 786 29.97 17.37 3.07
N THR A 787 30.48 18.60 2.99
CA THR A 787 31.88 18.86 3.31
C THR A 787 32.00 19.27 4.77
N VAL A 788 32.78 18.51 5.53
CA VAL A 788 33.08 18.79 6.93
C VAL A 788 34.51 19.30 7.01
N MET A 789 34.75 20.42 7.70
CA MET A 789 36.10 20.91 7.93
C MET A 789 36.76 20.10 9.05
N ALA A 790 37.60 19.14 8.65
CA ALA A 790 38.36 18.32 9.59
C ALA A 790 39.45 19.16 10.27
N ARG A 791 39.37 19.25 11.59
CA ARG A 791 40.37 19.94 12.41
C ARG A 791 41.55 19.00 12.65
N LYS A 792 42.72 19.30 12.09
CA LYS A 792 43.97 18.65 12.48
C LYS A 792 44.68 19.52 13.50
N LYS A 793 44.98 18.91 14.66
CA LYS A 793 45.71 19.57 15.74
C LYS A 793 47.10 18.96 15.80
N SER A 794 48.13 19.75 15.50
CA SER A 794 49.52 19.40 15.77
C SER A 794 50.00 20.17 17.00
N VAL A 795 50.60 19.45 17.95
CA VAL A 795 51.15 20.02 19.18
C VAL A 795 52.65 19.81 19.14
N SER A 796 53.43 20.88 19.29
CA SER A 796 54.90 20.84 19.32
C SER A 796 55.47 21.63 20.52
N GLY A 797 56.71 21.32 20.90
CA GLY A 797 57.41 21.86 22.07
C GLY A 797 57.39 20.92 23.29
N GLU A 798 58.44 20.96 24.12
CA GLU A 798 58.65 20.06 25.29
C GLU A 798 57.51 20.10 26.33
N LYS A 799 56.72 21.18 26.37
CA LYS A 799 55.55 21.34 27.27
C LYS A 799 54.20 21.49 26.54
N GLY A 800 54.18 21.35 25.21
CA GLY A 800 52.96 21.48 24.40
C GLY A 800 52.45 22.92 24.18
N ASP A 801 53.34 23.91 24.27
CA ASP A 801 52.99 25.34 24.15
C ASP A 801 52.63 25.79 22.73
N HIS A 802 53.06 25.05 21.70
CA HIS A 802 52.73 25.37 20.31
C HIS A 802 51.63 24.44 19.79
N VAL A 803 50.41 24.97 19.68
CA VAL A 803 49.28 24.27 19.06
C VAL A 803 49.01 24.88 17.70
N SER A 804 49.39 24.19 16.64
CA SER A 804 48.95 24.53 15.28
C SER A 804 47.66 23.79 14.97
N VAL A 805 46.70 24.52 14.38
CA VAL A 805 45.39 24.01 14.00
C VAL A 805 45.20 24.31 12.53
N SER A 806 45.15 23.26 11.71
CA SER A 806 44.75 23.36 10.31
C SER A 806 43.33 22.81 10.12
N TYR A 807 42.63 23.34 9.13
CA TYR A 807 41.28 22.92 8.74
C TYR A 807 41.32 22.41 7.31
N ASP A 808 41.03 21.12 7.13
CA ASP A 808 40.99 20.50 5.81
C ASP A 808 39.53 20.21 5.43
N PRO A 809 39.03 20.64 4.26
CA PRO A 809 37.71 20.26 3.79
C PRO A 809 37.70 18.76 3.43
N VAL A 810 36.88 17.97 4.11
CA VAL A 810 36.71 16.53 3.85
C VAL A 810 35.28 16.26 3.43
N LYS A 811 35.09 15.63 2.26
CA LYS A 811 33.78 15.15 1.81
C LYS A 811 33.37 13.93 2.62
N GLN A 812 32.14 13.95 3.14
CA GLN A 812 31.57 12.86 3.93
C GLN A 812 30.09 12.70 3.60
N PRO A 813 29.56 11.46 3.50
CA PRO A 813 28.12 11.23 3.38
C PRO A 813 27.34 11.88 4.53
N VAL A 814 26.15 12.42 4.22
CA VAL A 814 25.26 13.02 5.25
C VAL A 814 24.89 11.97 6.29
N VAL A 815 24.57 10.75 5.85
CA VAL A 815 24.36 9.59 6.72
C VAL A 815 25.25 8.45 6.23
N THR A 816 26.18 8.05 7.09
CA THR A 816 27.13 6.97 6.75
C THR A 816 26.49 5.58 6.86
N LYS A 817 27.02 4.60 6.13
CA LYS A 817 26.64 3.17 6.25
C LYS A 817 26.63 2.69 7.70
N ASN A 818 27.65 3.06 8.48
CA ASN A 818 27.76 2.68 9.89
C ASN A 818 26.65 3.28 10.77
N GLN A 819 26.14 4.46 10.41
CA GLN A 819 24.99 5.08 11.08
C GLN A 819 23.69 4.35 10.68
N LEU A 820 23.52 4.03 9.40
CA LEU A 820 22.38 3.24 8.90
C LEU A 820 22.31 1.85 9.55
N GLN A 821 23.45 1.19 9.77
CA GLN A 821 23.51 -0.11 10.44
C GLN A 821 23.07 -0.04 11.91
N LYS A 822 23.31 1.11 12.57
CA LYS A 822 23.06 1.33 14.01
C LYS A 822 21.68 1.90 14.32
N LEU A 823 20.79 2.03 13.33
CA LEU A 823 19.40 2.44 13.58
C LEU A 823 18.72 1.48 14.56
N GLN A 824 18.03 2.06 15.53
CA GLN A 824 17.23 1.35 16.53
C GLN A 824 15.79 1.16 16.04
N SER A 825 15.03 0.36 16.78
CA SER A 825 13.59 0.20 16.50
C SER A 825 12.89 1.54 16.55
N GLY A 826 12.00 1.80 15.59
CA GLY A 826 11.31 3.09 15.44
C GLY A 826 12.12 4.19 14.76
N GLU A 827 13.44 4.00 14.60
CA GLU A 827 14.29 4.90 13.80
C GLU A 827 14.28 4.46 12.32
N ALA A 828 14.30 5.43 11.41
CA ALA A 828 14.31 5.20 9.97
C ALA A 828 15.04 6.32 9.23
N PHE A 829 15.52 6.03 8.03
CA PHE A 829 16.04 7.01 7.08
C PHE A 829 15.11 7.05 5.87
N ILE A 830 14.70 8.24 5.44
CA ILE A 830 13.79 8.43 4.32
C ILE A 830 14.43 9.38 3.33
N SER A 831 14.62 8.93 2.09
CA SER A 831 14.97 9.77 0.96
C SER A 831 13.72 10.03 0.12
N ILE A 832 13.55 11.27 -0.32
CA ILE A 832 12.38 11.71 -1.10
C ILE A 832 12.90 12.35 -2.37
N GLY A 833 12.72 11.68 -3.50
CA GLY A 833 13.21 12.16 -4.80
C GLY A 833 12.37 13.29 -5.35
N VAL A 834 11.03 13.18 -5.30
CA VAL A 834 10.11 14.10 -5.98
C VAL A 834 9.13 14.74 -4.99
N LYS A 835 9.47 15.96 -4.56
CA LYS A 835 8.56 16.89 -3.88
C LYS A 835 8.85 18.33 -4.33
N ALA A 836 8.02 18.88 -5.21
CA ALA A 836 8.27 20.21 -5.77
C ALA A 836 7.89 21.36 -4.81
N GLU A 837 6.82 21.15 -4.03
CA GLU A 837 6.17 22.22 -3.28
C GLU A 837 5.85 21.84 -1.83
N THR A 838 5.88 22.85 -0.98
CA THR A 838 5.31 22.81 0.37
C THR A 838 3.79 22.84 0.34
N LYS A 839 3.14 22.62 1.48
CA LYS A 839 1.66 22.75 1.61
C LYS A 839 1.11 24.12 1.20
N ALA A 840 1.95 25.15 1.24
CA ALA A 840 1.59 26.52 0.87
C ALA A 840 1.88 26.85 -0.60
N GLY A 841 2.26 25.87 -1.43
CA GLY A 841 2.62 26.06 -2.85
C GLY A 841 3.99 26.67 -3.08
N GLN A 842 4.83 26.80 -2.04
CA GLN A 842 6.17 27.34 -2.17
C GLN A 842 7.15 26.25 -2.61
N LYS A 843 8.08 26.58 -3.52
CA LYS A 843 9.18 25.70 -3.94
C LYS A 843 9.95 25.17 -2.72
N THR A 844 10.27 23.89 -2.72
CA THR A 844 11.07 23.24 -1.67
C THR A 844 12.21 22.44 -2.28
N SER A 845 13.32 22.35 -1.55
CA SER A 845 14.38 21.38 -1.83
C SER A 845 14.09 20.08 -1.11
N ASN A 846 14.54 18.97 -1.68
CA ASN A 846 14.28 17.63 -1.18
C ASN A 846 15.46 17.16 -0.34
N TYR A 847 15.38 17.45 0.95
CA TYR A 847 16.38 16.98 1.91
C TYR A 847 15.95 15.64 2.53
N PRO A 848 16.87 14.68 2.69
CA PRO A 848 16.57 13.42 3.35
C PRO A 848 16.15 13.63 4.81
N ILE A 849 15.34 12.71 5.31
CA ILE A 849 14.74 12.74 6.64
C ILE A 849 15.34 11.62 7.48
N LEU A 850 15.99 11.98 8.59
CA LEU A 850 16.42 11.03 9.59
C LEU A 850 15.41 10.99 10.74
N VAL A 851 14.58 9.96 10.76
CA VAL A 851 13.52 9.74 11.74
C VAL A 851 14.14 9.20 13.02
N THR A 852 14.45 10.08 13.98
CA THR A 852 15.04 9.71 15.27
C THR A 852 14.50 10.56 16.43
N GLY A 853 14.61 10.04 17.65
CA GLY A 853 14.36 10.80 18.89
C GLY A 853 12.93 11.32 19.04
N LYS A 854 12.71 12.60 18.73
CA LYS A 854 11.37 13.23 18.82
C LYS A 854 10.44 12.78 17.69
N PHE A 855 11.02 12.42 16.54
CA PHE A 855 10.28 12.08 15.33
C PHE A 855 10.07 10.57 15.09
N GLU A 856 10.59 9.75 16.01
CA GLU A 856 10.58 8.29 15.97
C GLU A 856 9.19 7.68 15.75
N PHE A 857 9.13 6.62 14.95
CA PHE A 857 7.91 5.88 14.67
C PHE A 857 7.53 4.92 15.81
N PRO A 858 6.33 5.04 16.40
CA PRO A 858 5.83 4.05 17.33
C PRO A 858 5.41 2.79 16.58
N SER A 859 5.66 1.62 17.17
CA SER A 859 5.11 0.36 16.64
C SER A 859 3.60 0.29 16.84
N ARG A 860 2.87 -0.27 15.87
CA ARG A 860 1.40 -0.42 15.87
C ARG A 860 0.87 -1.01 17.18
N TYR A 861 1.42 -2.09 17.70
CA TYR A 861 0.93 -2.67 18.98
C TYR A 861 1.00 -1.69 20.17
N MET A 862 1.78 -0.60 20.11
CA MET A 862 1.86 0.39 21.19
C MET A 862 0.59 1.25 21.28
N PHE A 863 -0.04 1.54 20.13
CA PHE A 863 -1.10 2.55 20.05
C PHE A 863 -2.36 2.12 19.28
N LEU A 864 -2.28 1.11 18.40
CA LEU A 864 -3.36 0.57 17.56
C LEU A 864 -3.80 -0.85 17.96
N PHE A 865 -3.39 -1.37 19.12
CA PHE A 865 -3.64 -2.75 19.54
C PHE A 865 -5.13 -3.14 19.69
N GLU A 866 -6.06 -2.19 19.84
CA GLU A 866 -7.52 -2.47 19.81
C GLU A 866 -8.10 -2.43 18.39
N GLU A 867 -7.55 -1.60 17.50
CA GLU A 867 -8.01 -1.47 16.12
C GLU A 867 -7.43 -2.60 15.24
N PHE A 868 -6.19 -3.00 15.47
CA PHE A 868 -5.52 -4.06 14.75
C PHE A 868 -5.15 -5.15 15.76
N ASP A 869 -6.03 -6.14 15.93
CA ASP A 869 -5.87 -7.17 16.95
C ASP A 869 -5.23 -8.43 16.36
N GLN A 870 -4.04 -8.79 16.85
CA GLN A 870 -3.30 -10.00 16.45
C GLN A 870 -3.89 -11.29 17.00
N LYS A 871 -4.81 -11.22 17.96
CA LYS A 871 -5.41 -12.42 18.56
C LYS A 871 -6.51 -13.03 17.71
N LYS A 872 -7.00 -12.29 16.72
CA LYS A 872 -8.06 -12.77 15.84
C LYS A 872 -7.53 -13.87 14.94
N THR A 873 -8.31 -14.93 14.84
CA THR A 873 -8.03 -16.03 13.93
C THR A 873 -8.90 -15.91 12.68
N LEU A 874 -8.58 -16.68 11.64
CA LEU A 874 -9.38 -16.75 10.43
C LEU A 874 -10.84 -17.16 10.73
N ALA A 875 -11.05 -18.00 11.74
CA ALA A 875 -12.38 -18.48 12.15
C ALA A 875 -13.28 -17.37 12.70
N ASP A 876 -12.69 -16.30 13.26
CA ASP A 876 -13.44 -15.17 13.81
C ASP A 876 -13.98 -14.22 12.73
N ILE A 877 -13.59 -14.43 11.46
CA ILE A 877 -13.85 -13.50 10.37
C ILE A 877 -14.83 -14.16 9.38
N PRO A 878 -16.06 -13.65 9.25
CA PRO A 878 -16.98 -14.17 8.25
C PRO A 878 -16.46 -13.80 6.85
N ILE A 879 -16.21 -14.80 6.02
CA ILE A 879 -15.77 -14.65 4.61
C ILE A 879 -16.90 -15.15 3.72
N LYS A 880 -17.35 -14.29 2.80
CA LYS A 880 -18.39 -14.63 1.83
C LYS A 880 -17.76 -15.29 0.62
N THR A 881 -17.93 -16.60 0.52
CA THR A 881 -17.34 -17.42 -0.54
C THR A 881 -18.45 -17.95 -1.45
N LYS A 882 -18.40 -17.66 -2.77
CA LYS A 882 -19.38 -18.19 -3.73
C LYS A 882 -19.10 -19.64 -4.13
N HIS A 883 -17.83 -19.98 -4.33
CA HIS A 883 -17.42 -21.28 -4.86
C HIS A 883 -17.48 -22.46 -3.87
N ARG A 884 -17.67 -22.21 -2.56
CA ARG A 884 -17.53 -23.24 -1.51
C ARG A 884 -18.41 -24.46 -1.77
N ASN A 885 -19.64 -24.24 -2.23
CA ASN A 885 -20.61 -25.30 -2.49
C ASN A 885 -20.85 -25.54 -3.98
N LEU A 886 -20.01 -24.96 -4.85
CA LEU A 886 -20.13 -25.15 -6.29
C LEU A 886 -19.77 -26.60 -6.63
N LYS A 887 -20.67 -27.32 -7.30
CA LYS A 887 -20.36 -28.64 -7.85
C LYS A 887 -19.78 -28.46 -9.25
N LEU A 888 -18.53 -28.86 -9.49
CA LEU A 888 -17.91 -28.71 -10.81
C LEU A 888 -18.67 -29.49 -11.90
N SER A 889 -19.27 -30.63 -11.57
CA SER A 889 -20.12 -31.38 -12.51
C SER A 889 -21.30 -30.58 -13.03
N SER A 890 -21.84 -29.64 -12.25
CA SER A 890 -22.96 -28.79 -12.69
C SER A 890 -22.59 -27.78 -13.76
N ILE A 891 -21.29 -27.48 -13.90
CA ILE A 891 -20.75 -26.56 -14.91
C ILE A 891 -19.86 -27.25 -15.96
N ALA A 892 -19.67 -28.57 -15.82
CA ALA A 892 -18.82 -29.37 -16.70
C ALA A 892 -19.42 -29.47 -18.10
N ILE A 893 -18.53 -29.63 -19.09
CA ILE A 893 -18.89 -29.93 -20.48
C ILE A 893 -18.27 -31.28 -20.82
N ASP A 894 -19.09 -32.16 -21.40
CA ASP A 894 -18.60 -33.34 -22.12
C ASP A 894 -18.23 -32.92 -23.54
N TRP A 895 -16.93 -32.88 -23.84
CA TRP A 895 -16.41 -32.40 -25.11
C TRP A 895 -16.49 -33.44 -26.22
N SER A 896 -16.53 -34.73 -25.88
CA SER A 896 -16.79 -35.80 -26.85
C SER A 896 -18.22 -35.68 -27.39
N GLU A 897 -19.18 -35.49 -26.50
CA GLU A 897 -20.57 -35.25 -26.91
C GLU A 897 -20.71 -33.90 -27.65
N GLN A 898 -20.01 -32.86 -27.18
CA GLN A 898 -20.01 -31.55 -27.84
C GLN A 898 -19.54 -31.63 -29.30
N LEU A 899 -18.57 -32.50 -29.60
CA LEU A 899 -18.07 -32.72 -30.96
C LEU A 899 -19.17 -33.29 -31.86
N GLU A 900 -19.95 -34.26 -31.37
CA GLU A 900 -21.10 -34.82 -32.10
C GLU A 900 -22.23 -33.80 -32.29
N GLN A 901 -22.52 -33.01 -31.25
CA GLN A 901 -23.50 -31.93 -31.32
C GLN A 901 -23.08 -30.86 -32.33
N LEU A 902 -21.78 -30.55 -32.42
CA LEU A 902 -21.24 -29.61 -33.40
C LEU A 902 -21.43 -30.13 -34.82
N LYS A 903 -21.15 -31.41 -35.08
CA LYS A 903 -21.39 -32.05 -36.38
C LYS A 903 -22.88 -32.02 -36.76
N THR A 904 -23.75 -32.31 -35.80
CA THR A 904 -25.20 -32.24 -36.01
C THR A 904 -25.65 -30.83 -36.36
N TYR A 905 -25.13 -29.83 -35.65
CA TYR A 905 -25.40 -28.42 -35.90
C TYR A 905 -24.88 -27.97 -37.28
N GLU A 906 -23.68 -28.41 -37.67
CA GLU A 906 -23.10 -28.18 -38.99
C GLU A 906 -23.96 -28.78 -40.11
N GLN A 907 -24.39 -30.05 -39.98
CA GLN A 907 -25.26 -30.71 -40.95
C GLN A 907 -26.59 -29.96 -41.13
N GLN A 908 -27.18 -29.48 -40.02
CA GLN A 908 -28.41 -28.70 -40.08
C GLN A 908 -28.20 -27.35 -40.79
N LEU A 909 -27.08 -26.66 -40.55
CA LEU A 909 -26.71 -25.45 -41.27
C LEU A 909 -26.47 -25.70 -42.76
N ALA A 910 -25.76 -26.78 -43.10
CA ALA A 910 -25.48 -27.17 -44.48
C ALA A 910 -26.75 -27.53 -45.26
N ALA A 911 -27.76 -28.10 -44.57
CA ALA A 911 -29.09 -28.35 -45.12
C ALA A 911 -29.96 -27.08 -45.29
N GLY A 912 -29.42 -25.89 -45.00
CA GLY A 912 -30.14 -24.62 -45.11
C GLY A 912 -31.13 -24.33 -43.97
N ASN A 913 -31.15 -25.15 -42.92
CA ASN A 913 -31.96 -24.88 -41.73
C ASN A 913 -31.28 -23.79 -40.87
N ASN A 914 -32.06 -23.10 -40.04
CA ASN A 914 -31.54 -22.21 -38.99
C ASN A 914 -31.66 -22.93 -37.63
N PRO A 915 -30.74 -23.85 -37.32
CA PRO A 915 -30.82 -24.69 -36.14
C PRO A 915 -30.76 -23.88 -34.85
N ASN A 916 -31.54 -24.31 -33.85
CA ASN A 916 -31.50 -23.70 -32.54
C ASN A 916 -30.10 -23.89 -31.93
N PRO A 917 -29.37 -22.81 -31.58
CA PRO A 917 -28.03 -22.93 -31.00
C PRO A 917 -27.99 -23.71 -29.67
N GLN A 918 -29.14 -23.95 -29.03
CA GLN A 918 -29.27 -24.82 -27.86
C GLN A 918 -28.93 -26.29 -28.12
N VAL A 919 -28.83 -26.73 -29.39
CA VAL A 919 -28.31 -28.07 -29.72
C VAL A 919 -26.86 -28.25 -29.22
N LEU A 920 -26.11 -27.14 -29.09
CA LEU A 920 -24.74 -27.11 -28.55
C LEU A 920 -24.69 -26.94 -27.02
N ALA A 921 -25.85 -26.86 -26.35
CA ALA A 921 -25.91 -26.73 -24.89
C ALA A 921 -25.43 -28.01 -24.21
N ARG A 922 -24.89 -27.88 -22.99
CA ARG A 922 -24.41 -29.07 -22.28
C ARG A 922 -25.61 -29.98 -21.99
N LYS A 923 -25.47 -31.29 -22.19
CA LYS A 923 -26.39 -32.22 -21.54
C LYS A 923 -25.95 -32.37 -20.09
N ALA A 924 -26.92 -32.47 -19.18
CA ALA A 924 -26.59 -32.64 -17.76
C ALA A 924 -25.83 -33.96 -17.62
N VAL A 925 -24.57 -33.89 -17.17
CA VAL A 925 -23.81 -35.07 -16.77
C VAL A 925 -24.54 -35.67 -15.58
N ALA A 926 -25.09 -36.88 -15.74
CA ALA A 926 -25.90 -37.58 -14.75
C ALA A 926 -25.11 -37.90 -13.47
#